data_AF-A0A8A3PI30-F1
#
_entry.id   AF-A0A8A3PI30-F1
#
_cell.length_a   1.000
_cell.length_b   1.000
_cell.length_c   1.000
_cell.angle_alpha   90.00
_cell.angle_beta   90.00
_cell.angle_gamma   90.00
#
_symmetry.space_group_name_H-M   'P 1'
#
loop_
_entity.id
_entity.type
_entity.pdbx_description
1 polymer ?
#
loop_
_entity_poly.entity_id
_entity_poly.type
_entity_poly.pdbx_seq_one_letter_code
_entity_poly.pdbx_strand_id
1 'polypeptide(L)'
;MATTSNQFLYSLTINPPTAIAQAILGQFAGTKEQQIVTASGSRLTLHRPDPSQGKIITALSHDVFGIIRAIAAFRLAGSNKDYIIITSDSGRITIVEFVPAQNKFNRLHLETFGKSGIRRVVPGQYLAVDPKGRACLTASVEKNKLVYVLNRNSQAELTISSPLEAHKAQTLVFALVALDVGYANPVFAALEVDYGDSDQDPTGQAYEEIEKQLVYYELDLGLNHVVRKWSDPVDRTANILFQVPGGTDGPSGVLVCGEDNITYRHSNQEAFRVAIPRRRGATENPQRKRNIVAGVMHKLKGAAGAFFFLLQTDDGDLFKITIEMVEDDNGAPTGEVKRLKIKYFDTVPVAASLCILKSGFLFVASEFGNHQFYQFEKLGDDDEEIEFVSDDFPTGTNEPYTPVYFHPRPAENLSLVESIDSMNPLMDCKVANLTDEDAPQIYSICGTGARSTFRILKHGLEVSEIVESELPGVPSAVWTTKLTRNDVYDAYIILSFSNGTLVLSIGETVEEVTDTGFLSSAPTLAVQQLGEDSLIQVHPKGIRHIRADRRVNEWAAPQHRSIVAATTNERQVAVALSSGEIVYFEMDSDGSLAEYDEKKEMSGTVTCLSLGEVPEGRQRSQFLAVGCDDSTVRILSLDPESTLENKSVQALTSPPNALSIMAMSDSSSGGSTLYLHIGLYSGVYLRTVLDEVTGELSDTRTRFLGPKPAKLFRVSVQGQTAVLALSSRPWLGYSDPVTKGFMLTPLNYPALEWGWNFSSEQCTEGMVGIQGQNLRIFSIEKLTNNLLQESIPLTYTPRRFVRHPEHPCFYVIEADNNILSPATKQKLLEDPSVVNGDATILPPEEFGYPRGTNHWASCISVVDPVTEKKVLSTVHLEDNESAVSIAVVSFASQEDETFLVVGTGKDLIVSPRSFSAGFIHVFRFHEDGKELEFIHKTKVEEPPMALLAFQGRLLAGIGKDLRIYDLGMRQLLRKAQSEVAPTMIVGLQTQGSRIIVSDVQESITMVVYKFQENRLIPFVDDTVARWTSCTTMVDYETVAGGDKFGNLWLLRCPAKASEEADEEGSGAHLLHERQYLAGAPHRLTLMAHNYSQDIPMSIQKTNLVAGGRDCLLWSGLQGTLGILIPFVSREDVDFFQTLEQHLRSEDPPLAGRDHLIYRSYYVPVKGVIDGDLCERYTLLPTDKKQMIAGELDRSVREIERKISDIRTRSAY
;
A
#
# COMPACT_ATOMS: atom_id res chain seq x y z
N MET A 1 26.13 -17.74 1.76
CA MET A 1 26.14 -18.73 0.66
C MET A 1 25.76 -18.11 -0.69
N ALA A 2 26.19 -16.88 -1.00
CA ALA A 2 25.85 -16.18 -2.25
C ALA A 2 26.87 -16.40 -3.39
N THR A 3 27.97 -17.11 -3.14
CA THR A 3 29.09 -17.28 -4.09
C THR A 3 28.84 -18.30 -5.21
N THR A 4 27.65 -18.91 -5.30
CA THR A 4 27.32 -19.95 -6.29
C THR A 4 26.29 -19.53 -7.35
N SER A 5 25.73 -18.32 -7.25
CA SER A 5 24.85 -17.77 -8.29
C SER A 5 25.62 -16.83 -9.21
N ASN A 6 25.34 -16.90 -10.51
CA ASN A 6 25.87 -15.97 -11.51
C ASN A 6 24.89 -14.81 -11.80
N GLN A 7 23.69 -14.82 -11.20
CA GLN A 7 22.68 -13.77 -11.30
C GLN A 7 22.32 -13.25 -9.91
N PHE A 8 22.31 -11.92 -9.76
CA PHE A 8 22.01 -11.22 -8.52
C PHE A 8 20.92 -10.18 -8.74
N LEU A 9 19.94 -10.18 -7.85
CA LEU A 9 18.79 -9.29 -7.84
C LEU A 9 18.72 -8.53 -6.51
N TYR A 10 18.17 -7.33 -6.56
CA TYR A 10 17.88 -6.49 -5.41
C TYR A 10 16.37 -6.33 -5.27
N SER A 11 15.81 -6.77 -4.15
CA SER A 11 14.36 -6.73 -3.88
C SER A 11 13.96 -5.41 -3.25
N LEU A 12 12.96 -4.72 -3.80
CA LEU A 12 12.37 -3.52 -3.21
C LEU A 12 10.85 -3.56 -3.26
N THR A 13 10.22 -2.88 -2.31
CA THR A 13 8.77 -2.66 -2.27
C THR A 13 8.41 -1.25 -2.74
N ILE A 14 7.61 -1.14 -3.80
CA ILE A 14 7.01 0.11 -4.29
C ILE A 14 5.77 0.46 -3.45
N ASN A 15 4.86 -0.49 -3.31
CA ASN A 15 3.66 -0.35 -2.48
C ASN A 15 3.63 -1.47 -1.44
N PRO A 16 3.55 -1.17 -0.14
CA PRO A 16 3.46 -2.18 0.90
C PRO A 16 2.10 -2.91 0.88
N PRO A 17 1.98 -4.06 1.57
CA PRO A 17 0.69 -4.72 1.76
C PRO A 17 -0.33 -3.76 2.38
N THR A 18 -1.54 -3.74 1.83
CA THR A 18 -2.64 -2.91 2.34
C THR A 18 -3.70 -3.74 3.07
N ALA A 19 -3.66 -5.07 3.00
CA ALA A 19 -4.55 -5.94 3.77
C ALA A 19 -4.32 -5.77 5.27
N ILE A 20 -5.38 -5.60 6.08
CA ILE A 20 -5.30 -5.57 7.54
C ILE A 20 -5.85 -6.88 8.09
N ALA A 21 -4.97 -7.72 8.64
CA ALA A 21 -5.37 -8.99 9.25
C ALA A 21 -5.95 -8.81 10.66
N GLN A 22 -5.45 -7.81 11.40
CA GLN A 22 -5.95 -7.46 12.73
C GLN A 22 -5.70 -5.98 13.03
N ALA A 23 -6.66 -5.34 13.72
CA ALA A 23 -6.53 -4.00 14.26
C ALA A 23 -6.78 -3.99 15.77
N ILE A 24 -5.99 -3.23 16.52
CA ILE A 24 -6.17 -3.03 17.96
C ILE A 24 -6.16 -1.54 18.32
N LEU A 25 -6.93 -1.18 19.33
CA LEU A 25 -7.08 0.19 19.81
C LEU A 25 -6.35 0.36 21.15
N GLY A 26 -5.63 1.47 21.33
CA GLY A 26 -4.93 1.76 22.58
C GLY A 26 -4.38 3.19 22.66
N GLN A 27 -3.94 3.59 23.85
CA GLN A 27 -3.19 4.82 24.12
C GLN A 27 -1.69 4.51 24.04
N PHE A 28 -1.21 4.20 22.83
CA PHE A 28 0.17 3.77 22.60
C PHE A 28 1.17 4.92 22.74
N ALA A 29 0.74 6.17 22.50
CA ALA A 29 1.55 7.37 22.71
C ALA A 29 1.66 7.78 24.20
N GLY A 30 0.92 7.15 25.11
CA GLY A 30 0.85 7.55 26.52
C GLY A 30 0.03 8.81 26.79
N THR A 31 -0.70 9.30 25.79
CA THR A 31 -1.63 10.43 25.90
C THR A 31 -3.07 9.94 26.11
N LYS A 32 -4.02 10.86 26.30
CA LYS A 32 -5.44 10.49 26.41
C LYS A 32 -6.02 10.05 25.06
N GLU A 33 -5.43 10.49 23.95
CA GLU A 33 -5.84 10.15 22.59
C GLU A 33 -5.63 8.66 22.30
N GLN A 34 -6.57 8.07 21.56
CA GLN A 34 -6.46 6.68 21.13
C GLN A 34 -5.84 6.62 19.74
N GLN A 35 -4.96 5.64 19.54
CA GLN A 35 -4.37 5.30 18.26
C GLN A 35 -4.80 3.87 17.89
N ILE A 36 -4.65 3.53 16.61
CA ILE A 36 -4.96 2.22 16.06
C ILE A 36 -3.65 1.58 15.60
N VAL A 37 -3.36 0.37 16.05
CA VAL A 37 -2.25 -0.44 15.54
C VAL A 37 -2.83 -1.54 14.66
N THR A 38 -2.27 -1.68 13.46
CA THR A 38 -2.71 -2.65 12.45
C THR A 38 -1.57 -3.57 12.07
N ALA A 39 -1.90 -4.83 11.80
CA ALA A 39 -1.00 -5.83 11.26
C ALA A 39 -1.35 -6.13 9.80
N SER A 40 -0.45 -5.76 8.89
CA SER A 40 -0.59 -5.91 7.44
C SER A 40 0.51 -6.82 6.90
N GLY A 41 0.26 -8.13 6.89
CA GLY A 41 1.28 -9.13 6.52
C GLY A 41 2.49 -9.09 7.47
N SER A 42 3.62 -8.55 7.00
CA SER A 42 4.82 -8.30 7.80
C SER A 42 4.93 -6.87 8.37
N ARG A 43 4.00 -5.97 8.03
CA ARG A 43 4.06 -4.56 8.45
C ARG A 43 3.23 -4.34 9.71
N LEU A 44 3.84 -3.72 10.72
CA LEU A 44 3.17 -3.19 11.90
C LEU A 44 3.02 -1.68 11.74
N THR A 45 1.78 -1.21 11.67
CA THR A 45 1.49 0.20 11.33
C THR A 45 0.65 0.86 12.43
N LEU A 46 1.10 2.02 12.89
CA LEU A 46 0.41 2.88 13.84
C LEU A 46 -0.30 4.01 13.10
N HIS A 47 -1.60 4.12 13.32
CA HIS A 47 -2.46 5.17 12.77
C HIS A 47 -2.98 6.07 13.88
N ARG A 48 -3.03 7.38 13.58
CA ARG A 48 -3.63 8.42 14.41
C ARG A 48 -4.94 8.88 13.75
N PRO A 49 -6.11 8.55 14.33
CA PRO A 49 -7.36 9.12 13.87
C PRO A 49 -7.42 10.61 14.24
N ASP A 50 -7.86 11.45 13.32
CA ASP A 50 -8.09 12.88 13.53
C ASP A 50 -9.61 13.15 13.60
N PRO A 51 -10.18 13.35 14.80
CA PRO A 51 -11.62 13.58 14.96
C PRO A 51 -12.10 14.90 14.34
N SER A 52 -11.21 15.87 14.10
CA SER A 52 -11.59 17.19 13.58
C SER A 52 -11.78 17.18 12.07
N GLN A 53 -10.92 16.44 11.36
CA GLN A 53 -10.99 16.27 9.91
C GLN A 53 -11.75 15.01 9.49
N GLY A 54 -11.98 14.08 10.42
CA GLY A 54 -12.60 12.80 10.11
C GLY A 54 -11.69 11.86 9.32
N LYS A 55 -10.37 12.02 9.41
CA LYS A 55 -9.37 11.27 8.63
C LYS A 55 -8.48 10.39 9.51
N ILE A 56 -7.90 9.35 8.93
CA ILE A 56 -6.89 8.50 9.56
C ILE A 56 -5.51 8.81 8.97
N ILE A 57 -4.57 9.20 9.84
CA ILE A 57 -3.21 9.55 9.44
C ILE A 57 -2.25 8.44 9.89
N THR A 58 -1.52 7.85 8.96
CA THR A 58 -0.45 6.89 9.29
C THR A 58 0.73 7.62 9.94
N ALA A 59 1.04 7.29 11.19
CA ALA A 59 2.12 7.92 11.96
C ALA A 59 3.46 7.18 11.81
N LEU A 60 3.41 5.84 11.78
CA LEU A 60 4.59 4.98 11.67
C LEU A 60 4.21 3.67 10.99
N SER A 61 5.07 3.18 10.10
CA SER A 61 4.99 1.82 9.55
C SER A 61 6.35 1.14 9.70
N HIS A 62 6.35 -0.12 10.12
CA HIS A 62 7.58 -0.87 10.41
C HIS A 62 7.48 -2.30 9.89
N ASP A 63 8.44 -2.73 9.05
CA ASP A 63 8.55 -4.13 8.68
C ASP A 63 9.15 -4.94 9.82
N VAL A 64 8.44 -5.99 10.26
CA VAL A 64 8.92 -6.91 11.30
C VAL A 64 9.70 -8.09 10.73
N PHE A 65 9.81 -8.21 9.39
CA PHE A 65 10.45 -9.31 8.65
C PHE A 65 10.04 -10.69 9.21
N GLY A 66 8.74 -10.87 9.35
CA GLY A 66 8.09 -12.04 9.92
C GLY A 66 6.59 -12.00 9.63
N ILE A 67 5.90 -13.09 9.94
CA ILE A 67 4.45 -13.21 9.75
C ILE A 67 3.79 -12.86 11.08
N ILE A 68 3.13 -11.70 11.15
CA ILE A 68 2.35 -11.32 12.34
C ILE A 68 1.09 -12.19 12.37
N ARG A 69 0.90 -12.95 13.46
CA ARG A 69 -0.23 -13.89 13.60
C ARG A 69 -1.31 -13.33 14.52
N ALA A 70 -0.90 -12.72 15.62
CA ALA A 70 -1.81 -12.00 16.49
C ALA A 70 -1.08 -10.85 17.19
N ILE A 71 -1.82 -9.78 17.44
CA ILE A 71 -1.40 -8.63 18.23
C ILE A 71 -2.42 -8.41 19.36
N ALA A 72 -1.92 -7.96 20.51
CA ALA A 72 -2.78 -7.57 21.63
C ALA A 72 -2.20 -6.37 22.36
N ALA A 73 -3.08 -5.46 22.81
CA ALA A 73 -2.71 -4.33 23.64
C ALA A 73 -2.87 -4.70 25.13
N PHE A 74 -2.00 -4.17 25.98
CA PHE A 74 -2.20 -4.25 27.43
C PHE A 74 -1.62 -3.06 28.15
N ARG A 75 -2.14 -2.81 29.35
CA ARG A 75 -1.74 -1.70 30.21
C ARG A 75 -1.29 -2.23 31.56
N LEU A 76 -0.10 -1.81 32.01
CA LEU A 76 0.31 -2.06 33.38
C LEU A 76 -0.54 -1.26 34.37
N ALA A 77 -0.82 -1.83 35.53
CA ALA A 77 -1.56 -1.16 36.59
C ALA A 77 -0.93 0.20 36.96
N GLY A 78 -1.75 1.25 36.92
CA GLY A 78 -1.32 2.64 37.19
C GLY A 78 -0.50 3.31 36.08
N SER A 79 -0.36 2.69 34.90
CA SER A 79 0.20 3.33 33.70
C SER A 79 -0.89 3.99 32.85
N ASN A 80 -0.53 4.99 32.06
CA ASN A 80 -1.39 5.60 31.04
C ASN A 80 -1.02 5.17 29.62
N LYS A 81 0.00 4.32 29.46
CA LYS A 81 0.53 3.87 28.17
C LYS A 81 0.23 2.40 27.96
N ASP A 82 -0.27 2.07 26.78
CA ASP A 82 -0.49 0.69 26.34
C ASP A 82 0.76 0.15 25.62
N TYR A 83 1.11 -1.10 25.94
CA TYR A 83 2.15 -1.89 25.28
C TYR A 83 1.51 -2.83 24.26
N ILE A 84 2.31 -3.31 23.31
CA ILE A 84 1.86 -4.21 22.24
C ILE A 84 2.60 -5.54 22.39
N ILE A 85 1.84 -6.63 22.52
CA ILE A 85 2.35 -7.99 22.45
C ILE A 85 2.17 -8.50 21.02
N ILE A 86 3.22 -9.08 20.46
CA ILE A 86 3.23 -9.63 19.11
C ILE A 86 3.57 -11.11 19.20
N THR A 87 2.68 -11.96 18.66
CA THR A 87 3.01 -13.34 18.32
C THR A 87 3.21 -13.45 16.81
N SER A 88 4.28 -14.13 16.42
CA SER A 88 4.68 -14.28 15.03
C SER A 88 5.15 -15.69 14.75
N ASP A 89 5.59 -15.94 13.51
CA ASP A 89 6.26 -17.17 13.13
C ASP A 89 7.67 -17.31 13.72
N SER A 90 8.19 -16.39 14.53
CA SER A 90 9.57 -16.47 15.04
C SER A 90 9.80 -17.59 16.07
N GLY A 91 8.75 -18.12 16.69
CA GLY A 91 8.85 -19.01 17.87
C GLY A 91 9.21 -18.24 19.16
N ARG A 92 9.02 -16.91 19.14
CA ARG A 92 9.31 -16.00 20.24
C ARG A 92 8.12 -15.08 20.50
N ILE A 93 7.93 -14.69 21.75
CA ILE A 93 6.96 -13.67 22.15
C ILE A 93 7.70 -12.34 22.27
N THR A 94 7.15 -11.28 21.67
CA THR A 94 7.77 -9.96 21.66
C THR A 94 6.84 -8.94 22.28
N ILE A 95 7.36 -8.09 23.16
CA ILE A 95 6.63 -6.94 23.70
C ILE A 95 7.34 -5.67 23.23
N VAL A 96 6.58 -4.78 22.60
CA VAL A 96 7.07 -3.52 22.05
C VAL A 96 6.29 -2.34 22.62
N GLU A 97 6.95 -1.19 22.66
CA GLU A 97 6.32 0.09 22.95
C GLU A 97 6.52 1.06 21.78
N PHE A 98 5.57 1.98 21.60
CA PHE A 98 5.76 3.11 20.73
C PHE A 98 6.43 4.27 21.49
N VAL A 99 7.45 4.89 20.89
CA VAL A 99 8.18 6.03 21.47
C VAL A 99 7.94 7.28 20.60
N PRO A 100 6.98 8.15 20.97
CA PRO A 100 6.61 9.31 20.15
C PRO A 100 7.77 10.25 19.82
N ALA A 101 8.65 10.49 20.79
CA ALA A 101 9.79 11.41 20.63
C ALA A 101 10.80 10.98 19.55
N GLN A 102 10.88 9.68 19.27
CA GLN A 102 11.78 9.12 18.24
C GLN A 102 11.01 8.55 17.04
N ASN A 103 9.68 8.67 17.05
CA ASN A 103 8.76 8.03 16.10
C ASN A 103 9.15 6.59 15.73
N LYS A 104 9.40 5.73 16.73
CA LYS A 104 9.83 4.34 16.50
C LYS A 104 9.16 3.34 17.45
N PHE A 105 9.13 2.08 17.03
CA PHE A 105 8.86 0.97 17.95
C PHE A 105 10.13 0.53 18.65
N ASN A 106 10.08 0.47 19.97
CA ASN A 106 11.15 -0.02 20.81
C ASN A 106 10.79 -1.40 21.37
N ARG A 107 11.67 -2.39 21.17
CA ARG A 107 11.46 -3.73 21.69
C ARG A 107 11.90 -3.79 23.15
N LEU A 108 10.94 -3.98 24.05
CA LEU A 108 11.18 -4.06 25.49
C LEU A 108 11.54 -5.47 25.92
N HIS A 109 10.84 -6.47 25.40
CA HIS A 109 11.06 -7.86 25.76
C HIS A 109 11.03 -8.78 24.54
N LEU A 110 11.85 -9.82 24.58
CA LEU A 110 11.89 -10.88 23.58
C LEU A 110 12.25 -12.20 24.25
N GLU A 111 11.33 -13.17 24.22
CA GLU A 111 11.55 -14.47 24.84
C GLU A 111 11.25 -15.61 23.90
N THR A 112 12.14 -16.61 23.88
CA THR A 112 12.02 -17.77 23.00
C THR A 112 11.25 -18.87 23.71
N PHE A 113 10.17 -19.36 23.09
CA PHE A 113 9.38 -20.47 23.64
C PHE A 113 9.34 -21.70 22.72
N GLY A 114 9.77 -21.58 21.46
CA GLY A 114 9.66 -22.66 20.50
C GLY A 114 10.52 -22.49 19.25
N LYS A 115 10.38 -23.44 18.33
CA LYS A 115 11.01 -23.38 17.02
C LYS A 115 10.25 -22.41 16.11
N SER A 116 10.98 -21.84 15.18
CA SER A 116 10.45 -20.89 14.21
C SER A 116 9.59 -21.58 13.11
N GLY A 117 8.67 -20.84 12.49
CA GLY A 117 7.72 -21.26 11.47
C GLY A 117 6.28 -21.36 11.98
N ILE A 118 5.29 -21.32 11.07
CA ILE A 118 3.88 -21.57 11.39
C ILE A 118 3.69 -23.08 11.52
N ARG A 119 3.61 -23.57 12.76
CA ARG A 119 3.53 -25.01 13.06
C ARG A 119 2.28 -25.32 13.86
N ARG A 120 1.82 -26.57 13.73
CA ARG A 120 0.61 -27.07 14.39
C ARG A 120 0.63 -26.96 15.92
N VAL A 121 1.79 -27.25 16.53
CA VAL A 121 1.97 -27.38 17.99
C VAL A 121 2.94 -26.33 18.58
N VAL A 122 3.34 -25.30 17.83
CA VAL A 122 4.15 -24.21 18.39
C VAL A 122 3.26 -22.99 18.59
N PRO A 123 3.17 -22.42 19.81
CA PRO A 123 2.31 -21.27 20.07
C PRO A 123 2.59 -20.08 19.16
N GLY A 124 1.55 -19.26 18.98
CA GLY A 124 1.64 -18.02 18.21
C GLY A 124 0.41 -17.75 17.35
N GLN A 125 -0.49 -18.74 17.18
CA GLN A 125 -1.75 -18.56 16.46
C GLN A 125 -2.76 -17.73 17.24
N TYR A 126 -2.90 -18.03 18.53
CA TYR A 126 -3.85 -17.35 19.39
C TYR A 126 -3.09 -16.59 20.48
N LEU A 127 -3.61 -15.42 20.82
CA LEU A 127 -3.09 -14.54 21.85
C LEU A 127 -4.28 -13.89 22.58
N ALA A 128 -4.28 -13.99 23.90
CA ALA A 128 -5.24 -13.32 24.76
C ALA A 128 -4.52 -12.66 25.94
N VAL A 129 -5.03 -11.51 26.39
CA VAL A 129 -4.42 -10.75 27.48
C VAL A 129 -5.47 -10.41 28.53
N ASP A 130 -5.12 -10.60 29.80
CA ASP A 130 -5.94 -10.17 30.94
C ASP A 130 -6.26 -8.67 30.83
N PRO A 131 -7.52 -8.23 30.97
CA PRO A 131 -7.91 -6.83 30.82
C PRO A 131 -7.23 -5.85 31.79
N LYS A 132 -6.72 -6.34 32.92
CA LYS A 132 -5.94 -5.54 33.88
C LYS A 132 -4.44 -5.60 33.61
N GLY A 133 -4.01 -6.24 32.53
CA GLY A 133 -2.63 -6.31 32.07
C GLY A 133 -1.70 -7.13 32.96
N ARG A 134 -2.24 -8.13 33.68
CA ARG A 134 -1.49 -8.94 34.66
C ARG A 134 -0.87 -10.20 34.07
N ALA A 135 -1.46 -10.74 33.01
CA ALA A 135 -0.97 -11.94 32.35
C ALA A 135 -1.44 -12.01 30.90
N CYS A 136 -0.74 -12.78 30.08
CA CYS A 136 -1.18 -13.12 28.73
C CYS A 136 -1.03 -14.62 28.47
N LEU A 137 -1.89 -15.17 27.60
CA LEU A 137 -1.84 -16.56 27.15
C LEU A 137 -1.60 -16.57 25.65
N THR A 138 -0.58 -17.30 25.21
CA THR A 138 -0.38 -17.66 23.80
C THR A 138 -0.60 -19.15 23.58
N ALA A 139 -1.27 -19.49 22.48
CA ALA A 139 -1.57 -20.88 22.13
C ALA A 139 -1.30 -21.18 20.66
N SER A 140 -1.10 -22.47 20.40
CA SER A 140 -1.07 -23.06 19.06
C SER A 140 -2.45 -23.61 18.69
N VAL A 141 -2.61 -24.04 17.44
CA VAL A 141 -3.86 -24.69 16.98
C VAL A 141 -4.11 -25.98 17.76
N GLU A 142 -3.05 -26.69 18.12
CA GLU A 142 -3.15 -27.96 18.83
C GLU A 142 -2.24 -28.01 20.06
N LYS A 143 -2.78 -28.51 21.17
CA LYS A 143 -2.06 -28.93 22.37
C LYS A 143 -1.44 -27.83 23.22
N ASN A 144 -0.50 -27.06 22.67
CA ASN A 144 0.39 -26.22 23.49
C ASN A 144 -0.22 -24.84 23.77
N LYS A 145 -0.16 -24.46 25.05
CA LYS A 145 -0.59 -23.18 25.63
C LYS A 145 0.43 -22.72 26.67
N LEU A 146 0.81 -21.46 26.63
CA LEU A 146 1.79 -20.84 27.53
C LEU A 146 1.21 -19.55 28.11
N VAL A 147 1.33 -19.39 29.43
CA VAL A 147 0.89 -18.19 30.15
C VAL A 147 2.11 -17.44 30.68
N TYR A 148 2.18 -16.14 30.41
CA TYR A 148 3.20 -15.24 30.93
C TYR A 148 2.58 -14.27 31.92
N VAL A 149 3.20 -14.11 33.09
CA VAL A 149 2.80 -13.11 34.08
C VAL A 149 3.53 -11.80 33.78
N LEU A 150 2.78 -10.70 33.74
CA LEU A 150 3.25 -9.36 33.41
C LEU A 150 3.23 -8.52 34.68
N ASN A 151 4.40 -8.10 35.13
CA ASN A 151 4.58 -7.35 36.37
C ASN A 151 5.31 -6.03 36.12
N ARG A 152 5.33 -5.19 37.16
CA ARG A 152 6.07 -3.92 37.19
C ARG A 152 7.11 -3.97 38.30
N ASN A 153 8.37 -3.68 37.98
CA ASN A 153 9.43 -3.59 38.98
C ASN A 153 9.40 -2.26 39.75
N SER A 154 10.29 -2.10 40.73
CA SER A 154 10.43 -0.86 41.52
C SER A 154 10.86 0.36 40.69
N GLN A 155 11.49 0.13 39.53
CA GLN A 155 11.89 1.17 38.57
C GLN A 155 10.77 1.52 37.58
N ALA A 156 9.56 1.01 37.80
CA ALA A 156 8.41 1.19 36.94
C ALA A 156 8.49 0.54 35.56
N GLU A 157 9.45 -0.35 35.33
CA GLU A 157 9.62 -1.08 34.08
C GLU A 157 8.82 -2.38 34.07
N LEU A 158 8.48 -2.83 32.86
CA LEU A 158 7.83 -4.11 32.62
C LEU A 158 8.78 -5.26 32.94
N THR A 159 8.31 -6.24 33.70
CA THR A 159 8.96 -7.53 33.88
C THR A 159 8.01 -8.66 33.52
N ILE A 160 8.57 -9.78 33.08
CA ILE A 160 7.84 -10.95 32.63
C ILE A 160 8.41 -12.20 33.28
N SER A 161 7.53 -13.11 33.69
CA SER A 161 7.92 -14.38 34.27
C SER A 161 8.31 -15.39 33.20
N SER A 162 8.98 -16.48 33.60
CA SER A 162 9.03 -17.70 32.80
C SER A 162 7.60 -18.16 32.44
N PRO A 163 7.40 -18.82 31.29
CA PRO A 163 6.09 -19.28 30.89
C PRO A 163 5.59 -20.42 31.78
N LEU A 164 4.29 -20.41 32.04
CA LEU A 164 3.56 -21.50 32.70
C LEU A 164 2.82 -22.32 31.64
N GLU A 165 3.03 -23.63 31.66
CA GLU A 165 2.47 -24.54 30.67
C GLU A 165 1.05 -24.99 31.04
N ALA A 166 0.15 -24.97 30.06
CA ALA A 166 -1.21 -25.53 30.18
C ALA A 166 -1.52 -26.49 29.02
N HIS A 167 -0.60 -27.43 28.77
CA HIS A 167 -0.64 -28.33 27.62
C HIS A 167 -1.68 -29.44 27.78
N LYS A 168 -2.43 -29.73 26.71
CA LYS A 168 -3.37 -30.87 26.65
C LYS A 168 -3.25 -31.59 25.31
N ALA A 169 -2.82 -32.85 25.30
CA ALA A 169 -2.66 -33.61 24.06
C ALA A 169 -4.00 -33.76 23.30
N GLN A 170 -3.92 -33.97 21.98
CA GLN A 170 -5.07 -34.26 21.10
C GLN A 170 -6.22 -33.25 21.20
N THR A 171 -5.91 -32.01 21.58
CA THR A 171 -6.91 -30.96 21.76
C THR A 171 -6.68 -29.85 20.75
N LEU A 172 -7.70 -29.57 19.94
CA LEU A 172 -7.76 -28.46 18.99
C LEU A 172 -8.35 -27.22 19.66
N VAL A 173 -7.78 -26.05 19.41
CA VAL A 173 -8.28 -24.76 19.87
C VAL A 173 -8.89 -24.02 18.69
N PHE A 174 -10.11 -23.51 18.84
CA PHE A 174 -10.83 -22.76 17.80
C PHE A 174 -10.82 -21.25 18.06
N ALA A 175 -11.00 -20.86 19.33
CA ALA A 175 -11.01 -19.47 19.77
C ALA A 175 -10.40 -19.37 21.17
N LEU A 176 -9.83 -18.20 21.49
CA LEU A 176 -9.20 -17.90 22.78
C LEU A 176 -9.44 -16.44 23.14
N VAL A 177 -9.96 -16.19 24.35
CA VAL A 177 -10.20 -14.85 24.89
C VAL A 177 -9.91 -14.85 26.39
N ALA A 178 -9.45 -13.73 26.96
CA ALA A 178 -9.32 -13.59 28.41
C ALA A 178 -10.66 -13.18 29.02
N LEU A 179 -10.99 -13.61 30.24
CA LEU A 179 -12.14 -13.10 30.97
C LEU A 179 -11.79 -11.80 31.68
N ASP A 180 -12.72 -10.85 31.75
CA ASP A 180 -12.62 -9.72 32.68
C ASP A 180 -13.15 -10.17 34.04
N VAL A 181 -12.24 -10.48 34.96
CA VAL A 181 -12.58 -10.95 36.32
C VAL A 181 -12.31 -9.88 37.38
N GLY A 182 -12.24 -8.61 36.96
CA GLY A 182 -11.80 -7.54 37.84
C GLY A 182 -10.36 -7.78 38.32
N TYR A 183 -10.17 -7.99 39.63
CA TYR A 183 -8.87 -8.27 40.24
C TYR A 183 -8.73 -9.68 40.81
N ALA A 184 -9.70 -10.58 40.58
CA ALA A 184 -9.56 -12.00 40.91
C ALA A 184 -8.49 -12.67 40.03
N ASN A 185 -8.13 -13.92 40.33
CA ASN A 185 -7.17 -14.70 39.54
C ASN A 185 -7.51 -14.64 38.03
N PRO A 186 -6.57 -14.26 37.14
CA PRO A 186 -6.84 -14.19 35.70
C PRO A 186 -7.36 -15.52 35.14
N VAL A 187 -8.35 -15.44 34.25
CA VAL A 187 -8.92 -16.63 33.60
C VAL A 187 -8.90 -16.45 32.09
N PHE A 188 -8.52 -17.50 31.37
CA PHE A 188 -8.54 -17.55 29.91
C PHE A 188 -9.57 -18.59 29.43
N ALA A 189 -10.47 -18.18 28.55
CA ALA A 189 -11.51 -19.01 27.97
C ALA A 189 -11.10 -19.48 26.57
N ALA A 190 -11.22 -20.78 26.30
CA ALA A 190 -10.92 -21.38 25.00
C ALA A 190 -12.07 -22.28 24.52
N LEU A 191 -12.30 -22.30 23.20
CA LEU A 191 -13.15 -23.31 22.55
C LEU A 191 -12.27 -24.48 22.12
N GLU A 192 -12.57 -25.67 22.65
CA GLU A 192 -11.74 -26.86 22.49
C GLU A 192 -12.51 -28.07 21.99
N VAL A 193 -11.84 -28.90 21.20
CA VAL A 193 -12.34 -30.21 20.75
C VAL A 193 -11.24 -31.24 20.97
N ASP A 194 -11.57 -32.36 21.60
CA ASP A 194 -10.65 -33.47 21.85
C ASP A 194 -10.87 -34.57 20.81
N TYR A 195 -9.94 -34.73 19.88
CA TYR A 195 -10.08 -35.68 18.77
C TYR A 195 -9.51 -37.07 19.07
N GLY A 196 -9.08 -37.33 20.30
CA GLY A 196 -8.43 -38.59 20.68
C GLY A 196 -9.27 -39.83 20.38
N ASP A 197 -10.56 -39.80 20.71
CA ASP A 197 -11.48 -40.91 20.46
C ASP A 197 -11.81 -41.09 18.97
N SER A 198 -11.93 -39.98 18.22
CA SER A 198 -12.17 -40.01 16.78
C SER A 198 -11.04 -40.69 15.99
N ASP A 199 -9.78 -40.48 16.40
CA ASP A 199 -8.62 -41.13 15.77
C ASP A 199 -8.58 -42.65 15.99
N GLN A 200 -9.19 -43.14 17.07
CA GLN A 200 -9.22 -44.57 17.42
C GLN A 200 -10.46 -45.29 16.87
N ASP A 201 -11.45 -44.56 16.36
CA ASP A 201 -12.71 -45.12 15.86
C ASP A 201 -12.77 -45.16 14.31
N PRO A 202 -12.55 -46.33 13.68
CA PRO A 202 -12.66 -46.47 12.23
C PRO A 202 -14.11 -46.38 11.71
N THR A 203 -15.12 -46.43 12.59
CA THR A 203 -16.53 -46.35 12.18
C THR A 203 -17.00 -44.93 11.90
N GLY A 204 -16.31 -43.93 12.47
CA GLY A 204 -16.65 -42.51 12.35
C GLY A 204 -17.73 -42.02 13.33
N GLN A 205 -18.30 -42.89 14.17
CA GLN A 205 -19.32 -42.52 15.15
C GLN A 205 -18.79 -41.54 16.20
N ALA A 206 -17.57 -41.76 16.70
CA ALA A 206 -16.94 -40.86 17.66
C ALA A 206 -16.72 -39.44 17.10
N TYR A 207 -16.57 -39.29 15.78
CA TYR A 207 -16.51 -37.98 15.14
C TYR A 207 -17.88 -37.31 15.07
N GLU A 208 -18.96 -38.06 14.88
CA GLU A 208 -20.33 -37.52 14.86
C GLU A 208 -20.80 -37.10 16.25
N GLU A 209 -20.39 -37.83 17.30
CA GLU A 209 -20.76 -37.56 18.69
C GLU A 209 -19.85 -36.53 19.40
N ILE A 210 -18.73 -36.13 18.78
CA ILE A 210 -17.75 -35.23 19.41
C ILE A 210 -18.37 -33.88 19.79
N GLU A 211 -18.24 -33.52 21.07
CA GLU A 211 -18.72 -32.26 21.61
C GLU A 211 -17.61 -31.21 21.67
N LYS A 212 -17.96 -29.96 21.35
CA LYS A 212 -17.08 -28.81 21.56
C LYS A 212 -17.26 -28.31 22.99
N GLN A 213 -16.15 -27.99 23.66
CA GLN A 213 -16.16 -27.55 25.05
C GLN A 213 -15.69 -26.11 25.16
N LEU A 214 -16.36 -25.32 26.00
CA LEU A 214 -15.83 -24.07 26.50
C LEU A 214 -15.01 -24.37 27.75
N VAL A 215 -13.74 -23.98 27.77
CA VAL A 215 -12.79 -24.34 28.83
C VAL A 215 -12.18 -23.11 29.46
N TYR A 216 -12.18 -23.03 30.79
CA TYR A 216 -11.54 -21.96 31.56
C TYR A 216 -10.22 -22.44 32.17
N TYR A 217 -9.16 -21.71 31.84
CA TYR A 217 -7.82 -21.84 32.42
C TYR A 217 -7.61 -20.73 33.44
N GLU A 218 -7.58 -21.07 34.72
CA GLU A 218 -7.33 -20.13 35.82
C GLU A 218 -5.83 -20.08 36.12
N LEU A 219 -5.27 -18.87 36.13
CA LEU A 219 -3.93 -18.59 36.61
C LEU A 219 -4.00 -18.23 38.10
N ASP A 220 -3.54 -19.12 38.96
CA ASP A 220 -3.37 -18.82 40.38
C ASP A 220 -2.07 -18.05 40.58
N LEU A 221 -2.18 -16.74 40.85
CA LEU A 221 -1.01 -15.87 41.05
C LEU A 221 -0.25 -16.19 42.36
N GLY A 222 -0.91 -16.77 43.36
CA GLY A 222 -0.28 -17.14 44.63
C GLY A 222 0.51 -18.44 44.53
N LEU A 223 -0.06 -19.45 43.84
CA LEU A 223 0.58 -20.75 43.62
C LEU A 223 1.44 -20.79 42.34
N ASN A 224 1.36 -19.76 41.51
CA ASN A 224 2.11 -19.60 40.26
C ASN A 224 2.02 -20.81 39.30
N HIS A 225 0.80 -21.30 39.09
CA HIS A 225 0.52 -22.36 38.11
C HIS A 225 -0.84 -22.13 37.45
N VAL A 226 -1.07 -22.78 36.31
CA VAL A 226 -2.32 -22.69 35.55
C VAL A 226 -3.07 -24.02 35.69
N VAL A 227 -4.37 -23.94 35.97
CA VAL A 227 -5.24 -25.11 36.05
C VAL A 227 -6.44 -24.97 35.13
N ARG A 228 -6.84 -26.09 34.53
CA ARG A 228 -8.14 -26.19 33.86
C ARG A 228 -9.23 -26.25 34.93
N LYS A 229 -9.84 -25.09 35.21
CA LYS A 229 -10.72 -24.89 36.37
C LYS A 229 -12.15 -25.34 36.10
N TRP A 230 -12.66 -25.03 34.91
CA TRP A 230 -14.04 -25.27 34.53
C TRP A 230 -14.10 -25.63 33.05
N SER A 231 -15.05 -26.49 32.68
CA SER A 231 -15.38 -26.72 31.29
C SER A 231 -16.78 -27.26 31.14
N ASP A 232 -17.44 -26.90 30.05
CA ASP A 232 -18.83 -27.27 29.78
C ASP A 232 -19.07 -27.41 28.27
N PRO A 233 -19.89 -28.37 27.81
CA PRO A 233 -20.23 -28.52 26.39
C PRO A 233 -20.98 -27.31 25.84
N VAL A 234 -20.63 -26.94 24.61
CA VAL A 234 -21.27 -25.87 23.84
C VAL A 234 -21.61 -26.35 22.44
N ASP A 235 -22.30 -25.51 21.69
CA ASP A 235 -22.66 -25.77 20.30
C ASP A 235 -21.42 -26.18 19.47
N ARG A 236 -21.54 -27.31 18.77
CA ARG A 236 -20.48 -27.84 17.89
C ARG A 236 -20.06 -26.83 16.82
N THR A 237 -20.97 -25.97 16.37
CA THR A 237 -20.71 -24.94 15.35
C THR A 237 -19.99 -23.71 15.91
N ALA A 238 -19.83 -23.57 17.23
CA ALA A 238 -19.24 -22.38 17.83
C ALA A 238 -17.83 -22.08 17.28
N ASN A 239 -17.62 -20.87 16.78
CA ASN A 239 -16.39 -20.49 16.05
C ASN A 239 -15.62 -19.33 16.70
N ILE A 240 -16.28 -18.45 17.45
CA ILE A 240 -15.66 -17.25 18.04
C ILE A 240 -16.20 -16.97 19.46
N LEU A 241 -15.37 -16.31 20.27
CA LEU A 241 -15.69 -15.86 21.63
C LEU A 241 -15.56 -14.34 21.73
N PHE A 242 -16.42 -13.70 22.53
CA PHE A 242 -16.28 -12.30 22.91
C PHE A 242 -16.27 -12.12 24.42
N GLN A 243 -15.38 -11.28 24.92
CA GLN A 243 -15.25 -10.97 26.33
C GLN A 243 -16.41 -10.10 26.81
N VAL A 244 -17.07 -10.50 27.91
CA VAL A 244 -18.03 -9.67 28.62
C VAL A 244 -17.32 -8.93 29.77
N PRO A 245 -17.56 -7.61 29.96
CA PRO A 245 -17.03 -6.87 31.10
C PRO A 245 -17.39 -7.51 32.44
N GLY A 246 -16.47 -7.43 33.40
CA GLY A 246 -16.66 -8.04 34.72
C GLY A 246 -16.24 -7.15 35.88
N GLY A 247 -16.39 -7.67 37.10
CA GLY A 247 -16.16 -6.91 38.33
C GLY A 247 -17.28 -5.89 38.56
N THR A 248 -16.93 -4.61 38.67
CA THR A 248 -17.92 -3.53 38.83
C THR A 248 -18.61 -3.13 37.52
N ASP A 249 -18.06 -3.55 36.38
CA ASP A 249 -18.49 -3.09 35.07
C ASP A 249 -19.51 -4.03 34.41
N GLY A 250 -19.71 -5.24 34.93
CA GLY A 250 -20.59 -6.24 34.36
C GLY A 250 -20.45 -7.64 34.99
N PRO A 251 -21.14 -8.66 34.44
CA PRO A 251 -21.25 -10.00 35.04
C PRO A 251 -20.05 -10.93 34.73
N SER A 252 -19.04 -10.50 33.99
CA SER A 252 -17.98 -11.37 33.41
C SER A 252 -18.56 -12.45 32.48
N GLY A 253 -17.74 -13.40 32.06
CA GLY A 253 -18.10 -14.48 31.13
C GLY A 253 -17.82 -14.16 29.66
N VAL A 254 -18.39 -14.97 28.78
CA VAL A 254 -18.18 -14.86 27.33
C VAL A 254 -19.48 -15.01 26.56
N LEU A 255 -19.55 -14.34 25.40
CA LEU A 255 -20.49 -14.69 24.35
C LEU A 255 -19.86 -15.78 23.48
N VAL A 256 -20.53 -16.91 23.38
CA VAL A 256 -20.19 -18.03 22.49
C VAL A 256 -21.04 -17.90 21.24
N CYS A 257 -20.39 -17.64 20.10
CA CYS A 257 -21.09 -17.49 18.82
C CYS A 257 -20.86 -18.73 17.94
N GLY A 258 -21.91 -19.20 17.30
CA GLY A 258 -21.93 -20.31 16.34
C GLY A 258 -22.96 -20.07 15.24
N GLU A 259 -23.39 -21.15 14.57
CA GLU A 259 -24.33 -21.08 13.47
C GLU A 259 -25.74 -20.76 13.97
N ASP A 260 -26.25 -19.57 13.62
CA ASP A 260 -27.56 -19.08 14.06
C ASP A 260 -27.73 -19.12 15.60
N ASN A 261 -26.62 -18.85 16.30
CA ASN A 261 -26.56 -18.98 17.75
C ASN A 261 -25.58 -17.98 18.38
N ILE A 262 -26.07 -17.18 19.33
CA ILE A 262 -25.27 -16.38 20.24
C ILE A 262 -25.72 -16.72 21.66
N THR A 263 -24.82 -17.32 22.45
CA THR A 263 -25.13 -17.73 23.82
C THR A 263 -24.19 -17.08 24.81
N TYR A 264 -24.72 -16.37 25.81
CA TYR A 264 -23.95 -15.97 26.98
C TYR A 264 -23.72 -17.19 27.88
N ARG A 265 -22.45 -17.44 28.22
CA ARG A 265 -22.05 -18.53 29.13
C ARG A 265 -21.07 -18.03 30.17
N HIS A 266 -21.32 -18.40 31.42
CA HIS A 266 -20.39 -18.21 32.53
C HIS A 266 -20.53 -19.34 33.55
N SER A 267 -19.53 -19.55 34.40
CA SER A 267 -19.46 -20.71 35.31
C SER A 267 -20.44 -20.65 36.48
N ASN A 268 -21.00 -19.47 36.77
CA ASN A 268 -21.93 -19.22 37.88
C ASN A 268 -23.24 -18.57 37.41
N GLN A 269 -23.52 -18.57 36.10
CA GLN A 269 -24.74 -18.03 35.51
C GLN A 269 -25.39 -19.10 34.63
N GLU A 270 -26.69 -18.98 34.42
CA GLU A 270 -27.39 -19.81 33.43
C GLU A 270 -26.99 -19.42 31.99
N ALA A 271 -27.33 -20.29 31.04
CA ALA A 271 -27.10 -20.03 29.62
C ALA A 271 -28.23 -19.19 29.04
N PHE A 272 -27.91 -18.08 28.37
CA PHE A 272 -28.89 -17.23 27.69
C PHE A 272 -28.61 -17.21 26.20
N ARG A 273 -29.52 -17.78 25.40
CA ARG A 273 -29.34 -17.96 23.96
C ARG A 273 -30.25 -17.02 23.17
N VAL A 274 -29.74 -16.50 22.06
CA VAL A 274 -30.49 -15.74 21.06
C VAL A 274 -30.08 -16.23 19.67
N ALA A 275 -31.03 -16.28 18.73
CA ALA A 275 -30.77 -16.62 17.32
C ALA A 275 -30.29 -15.41 16.51
N ILE A 276 -29.64 -15.64 15.37
CA ILE A 276 -29.14 -14.56 14.50
C ILE A 276 -30.24 -14.22 13.49
N PRO A 277 -30.78 -12.98 13.48
CA PRO A 277 -31.82 -12.61 12.52
C PRO A 277 -31.41 -12.80 11.07
N ARG A 278 -32.34 -13.30 10.27
CA ARG A 278 -32.13 -13.60 8.84
C ARG A 278 -32.62 -12.44 7.99
N ARG A 279 -31.89 -12.10 6.92
CA ARG A 279 -32.37 -11.11 5.94
C ARG A 279 -33.67 -11.58 5.31
N ARG A 280 -34.61 -10.66 5.18
CA ARG A 280 -35.85 -10.84 4.42
C ARG A 280 -35.73 -10.17 3.06
N GLY A 281 -36.17 -10.85 2.00
CA GLY A 281 -36.18 -10.30 0.64
C GLY A 281 -36.48 -11.37 -0.40
N ALA A 282 -36.94 -10.96 -1.59
CA ALA A 282 -37.30 -11.88 -2.67
C ALA A 282 -36.12 -12.74 -3.19
N THR A 283 -34.89 -12.23 -3.08
CA THR A 283 -33.67 -12.91 -3.56
C THR A 283 -32.88 -13.60 -2.45
N GLU A 284 -33.33 -13.49 -1.20
CA GLU A 284 -32.67 -14.08 -0.03
C GLU A 284 -33.21 -15.47 0.26
N ASN A 285 -32.33 -16.43 0.60
CA ASN A 285 -32.78 -17.75 1.05
C ASN A 285 -33.27 -17.66 2.51
N PRO A 286 -34.57 -17.86 2.79
CA PRO A 286 -35.11 -17.72 4.16
C PRO A 286 -34.59 -18.79 5.13
N GLN A 287 -34.07 -19.90 4.60
CA GLN A 287 -33.52 -21.00 5.41
C GLN A 287 -32.03 -20.85 5.69
N ARG A 288 -31.33 -19.91 5.04
CA ARG A 288 -29.88 -19.73 5.24
C ARG A 288 -29.61 -19.24 6.67
N LYS A 289 -28.79 -19.98 7.40
CA LYS A 289 -28.24 -19.57 8.69
C LYS A 289 -26.97 -18.75 8.49
N ARG A 290 -26.68 -17.85 9.44
CA ARG A 290 -25.51 -16.97 9.43
C ARG A 290 -24.56 -17.31 10.56
N ASN A 291 -23.31 -16.87 10.43
CA ASN A 291 -22.30 -16.96 11.48
C ASN A 291 -21.77 -15.57 11.81
N ILE A 292 -21.26 -15.39 13.03
CA ILE A 292 -20.52 -14.18 13.40
C ILE A 292 -19.06 -14.32 12.96
N VAL A 293 -18.55 -13.30 12.27
CA VAL A 293 -17.19 -13.27 11.71
C VAL A 293 -16.27 -12.29 12.46
N ALA A 294 -16.83 -11.19 12.95
CA ALA A 294 -16.11 -10.18 13.72
C ALA A 294 -17.02 -9.54 14.76
N GLY A 295 -16.43 -8.86 15.73
CA GLY A 295 -17.19 -8.11 16.71
C GLY A 295 -16.32 -7.28 17.62
N VAL A 296 -16.96 -6.35 18.32
CA VAL A 296 -16.31 -5.42 19.23
C VAL A 296 -17.19 -5.18 20.44
N MET A 297 -16.57 -5.12 21.61
CA MET A 297 -17.21 -4.75 22.88
C MET A 297 -16.82 -3.31 23.22
N HIS A 298 -17.80 -2.48 23.60
CA HIS A 298 -17.55 -1.12 24.04
C HIS A 298 -18.21 -0.83 25.38
N LYS A 299 -17.47 -0.14 26.26
CA LYS A 299 -17.94 0.33 27.56
C LYS A 299 -18.17 1.84 27.51
N LEU A 300 -19.39 2.27 27.80
CA LEU A 300 -19.74 3.69 27.87
C LEU A 300 -19.18 4.32 29.16
N LYS A 301 -18.82 5.60 29.09
CA LYS A 301 -18.37 6.35 30.27
C LYS A 301 -19.59 6.88 31.03
N GLY A 302 -19.59 6.73 32.36
CA GLY A 302 -20.52 7.43 33.25
C GLY A 302 -21.63 6.59 33.85
N ALA A 303 -21.77 5.30 33.50
CA ALA A 303 -22.69 4.36 34.14
C ALA A 303 -22.05 2.98 34.30
N ALA A 304 -22.08 2.43 35.52
CA ALA A 304 -21.65 1.06 35.78
C ALA A 304 -22.62 0.09 35.08
N GLY A 305 -22.10 -0.93 34.38
CA GLY A 305 -22.92 -1.86 33.61
C GLY A 305 -23.33 -1.38 32.21
N ALA A 306 -22.99 -0.16 31.79
CA ALA A 306 -23.32 0.35 30.46
C ALA A 306 -22.29 -0.09 29.42
N PHE A 307 -22.53 -1.24 28.80
CA PHE A 307 -21.74 -1.76 27.69
C PHE A 307 -22.64 -2.38 26.62
N PHE A 308 -22.13 -2.46 25.41
CA PHE A 308 -22.78 -3.14 24.29
C PHE A 308 -21.75 -3.80 23.39
N PHE A 309 -22.22 -4.69 22.53
CA PHE A 309 -21.42 -5.28 21.46
C PHE A 309 -21.97 -4.86 20.11
N LEU A 310 -21.10 -4.72 19.12
CA LEU A 310 -21.46 -4.80 17.72
C LEU A 310 -20.86 -6.10 17.18
N LEU A 311 -21.70 -7.06 16.81
CA LEU A 311 -21.30 -8.32 16.19
C LEU A 311 -21.68 -8.31 14.72
N GLN A 312 -20.77 -8.72 13.85
CA GLN A 312 -20.94 -8.72 12.40
C GLN A 312 -21.18 -10.14 11.88
N THR A 313 -22.17 -10.29 10.99
CA THR A 313 -22.43 -11.55 10.27
C THR A 313 -21.54 -11.70 9.03
N ASP A 314 -21.56 -12.88 8.41
CA ASP A 314 -20.88 -13.19 7.13
C ASP A 314 -21.44 -12.42 5.92
N ASP A 315 -22.58 -11.75 6.06
CA ASP A 315 -23.16 -10.84 5.05
C ASP A 315 -22.81 -9.35 5.31
N GLY A 316 -22.09 -9.04 6.40
CA GLY A 316 -21.68 -7.68 6.76
C GLY A 316 -22.62 -6.94 7.71
N ASP A 317 -23.75 -7.55 8.08
CA ASP A 317 -24.75 -6.92 8.96
C ASP A 317 -24.25 -6.83 10.40
N LEU A 318 -24.28 -5.64 10.99
CA LEU A 318 -23.96 -5.38 12.38
C LEU A 318 -25.21 -5.51 13.25
N PHE A 319 -25.08 -6.27 14.33
CA PHE A 319 -26.09 -6.38 15.36
C PHE A 319 -25.59 -5.80 16.67
N LYS A 320 -26.38 -4.92 17.28
CA LYS A 320 -26.18 -4.43 18.63
C LYS A 320 -26.67 -5.48 19.62
N ILE A 321 -25.81 -5.87 20.55
CA ILE A 321 -26.14 -6.82 21.61
C ILE A 321 -25.95 -6.17 22.96
N THR A 322 -26.94 -6.36 23.83
CA THR A 322 -26.95 -5.85 25.20
C THR A 322 -27.33 -6.95 26.18
N ILE A 323 -26.84 -6.84 27.41
CA ILE A 323 -27.15 -7.76 28.50
C ILE A 323 -27.95 -7.00 29.56
N GLU A 324 -29.18 -7.43 29.81
CA GLU A 324 -30.01 -6.90 30.89
C GLU A 324 -29.74 -7.72 32.16
N MET A 325 -29.46 -7.03 33.27
CA MET A 325 -29.26 -7.65 34.59
C MET A 325 -30.55 -7.55 35.40
N VAL A 326 -30.75 -8.47 36.35
CA VAL A 326 -31.89 -8.42 37.28
C VAL A 326 -31.71 -7.21 38.20
N GLU A 327 -32.76 -6.43 38.44
CA GLU A 327 -32.71 -5.27 39.35
C GLU A 327 -33.10 -5.68 40.78
N ASP A 328 -32.48 -5.05 41.78
CA ASP A 328 -32.87 -5.17 43.18
C ASP A 328 -34.09 -4.29 43.53
N ASP A 329 -34.59 -4.40 44.77
CA ASP A 329 -35.74 -3.62 45.25
C ASP A 329 -35.52 -2.08 45.18
N ASN A 330 -34.27 -1.63 45.04
CA ASN A 330 -33.89 -0.22 44.92
C ASN A 330 -33.66 0.22 43.46
N GLY A 331 -33.86 -0.67 42.48
CA GLY A 331 -33.63 -0.40 41.05
C GLY A 331 -32.15 -0.42 40.65
N ALA A 332 -31.27 -0.99 41.47
CA ALA A 332 -29.86 -1.19 41.12
C ALA A 332 -29.66 -2.57 40.47
N PRO A 333 -28.84 -2.68 39.41
CA PRO A 333 -28.59 -3.96 38.78
C PRO A 333 -27.83 -4.90 39.74
N THR A 334 -28.37 -6.09 39.93
CA THR A 334 -27.70 -7.21 40.60
C THR A 334 -26.64 -7.81 39.66
N GLY A 335 -25.78 -8.69 40.19
CA GLY A 335 -24.80 -9.42 39.37
C GLY A 335 -25.41 -10.58 38.56
N GLU A 336 -26.72 -10.80 38.61
CA GLU A 336 -27.41 -11.88 37.92
C GLU A 336 -27.93 -11.41 36.55
N VAL A 337 -27.66 -12.19 35.51
CA VAL A 337 -28.12 -11.89 34.15
C VAL A 337 -29.58 -12.28 34.02
N LYS A 338 -30.39 -11.38 33.45
CA LYS A 338 -31.82 -11.60 33.21
C LYS A 338 -32.09 -12.08 31.79
N ARG A 339 -31.50 -11.41 30.79
CA ARG A 339 -31.67 -11.75 29.37
C ARG A 339 -30.62 -11.10 28.48
N LEU A 340 -30.43 -11.71 27.32
CA LEU A 340 -29.64 -11.19 26.21
C LEU A 340 -30.57 -10.59 25.15
N LYS A 341 -30.22 -9.43 24.61
CA LYS A 341 -31.00 -8.77 23.54
C LYS A 341 -30.17 -8.59 22.28
N ILE A 342 -30.78 -8.75 21.12
CA ILE A 342 -30.17 -8.49 19.81
C ILE A 342 -31.05 -7.57 18.99
N LYS A 343 -30.43 -6.61 18.31
CA LYS A 343 -31.09 -5.62 17.47
C LYS A 343 -30.22 -5.31 16.25
N TYR A 344 -30.83 -5.20 15.07
CA TYR A 344 -30.10 -4.79 13.86
C TYR A 344 -29.61 -3.34 14.02
N PHE A 345 -28.35 -3.09 13.67
CA PHE A 345 -27.72 -1.78 13.82
C PHE A 345 -27.58 -1.08 12.47
N ASP A 346 -26.68 -1.56 11.62
CA ASP A 346 -26.43 -1.09 10.24
C ASP A 346 -25.64 -2.17 9.47
N THR A 347 -25.51 -2.05 8.16
CA THR A 347 -24.64 -2.93 7.34
C THR A 347 -23.36 -2.20 6.96
N VAL A 348 -22.22 -2.86 7.17
CA VAL A 348 -20.91 -2.41 6.68
C VAL A 348 -20.22 -3.59 5.99
N PRO A 349 -19.19 -3.37 5.17
CA PRO A 349 -18.44 -4.46 4.57
C PRO A 349 -17.84 -5.39 5.62
N VAL A 350 -17.76 -6.68 5.26
CA VAL A 350 -17.21 -7.72 6.12
C VAL A 350 -15.80 -7.32 6.58
N ALA A 351 -15.57 -7.36 7.89
CA ALA A 351 -14.36 -6.89 8.52
C ALA A 351 -13.57 -8.03 9.16
N ALA A 352 -12.23 -7.94 9.07
CA ALA A 352 -11.34 -8.75 9.89
C ALA A 352 -11.26 -8.24 11.34
N SER A 353 -11.49 -6.94 11.55
CA SER A 353 -11.52 -6.32 12.89
C SER A 353 -12.38 -5.07 12.90
N LEU A 354 -13.09 -4.86 14.01
CA LEU A 354 -13.89 -3.67 14.29
C LEU A 354 -13.32 -2.96 15.52
N CYS A 355 -13.18 -1.63 15.47
CA CYS A 355 -12.66 -0.83 16.57
C CYS A 355 -13.56 0.38 16.84
N ILE A 356 -14.17 0.45 18.02
CA ILE A 356 -14.96 1.62 18.46
C ILE A 356 -14.07 2.56 19.28
N LEU A 357 -13.91 3.79 18.77
CA LEU A 357 -13.14 4.85 19.41
C LEU A 357 -14.01 5.62 20.40
N LYS A 358 -13.40 6.08 21.51
CA LYS A 358 -14.06 6.91 22.53
C LYS A 358 -14.51 8.28 22.00
N SER A 359 -14.00 8.71 20.85
CA SER A 359 -14.40 9.94 20.16
C SER A 359 -15.70 9.78 19.34
N GLY A 360 -16.33 8.60 19.33
CA GLY A 360 -17.57 8.37 18.59
C GLY A 360 -17.35 7.95 17.14
N PHE A 361 -16.31 7.15 16.87
CA PHE A 361 -16.02 6.62 15.53
C PHE A 361 -15.91 5.09 15.54
N LEU A 362 -16.23 4.48 14.41
CA LEU A 362 -16.04 3.05 14.14
C LEU A 362 -15.04 2.89 12.99
N PHE A 363 -13.91 2.25 13.28
CA PHE A 363 -12.96 1.82 12.27
C PHE A 363 -13.25 0.38 11.85
N VAL A 364 -13.46 0.19 10.55
CA VAL A 364 -13.81 -1.09 9.92
C VAL A 364 -12.63 -1.53 9.04
N ALA A 365 -11.84 -2.47 9.56
CA ALA A 365 -10.77 -3.10 8.80
C ALA A 365 -11.37 -4.20 7.91
N SER A 366 -11.86 -3.82 6.73
CA SER A 366 -12.45 -4.77 5.77
C SER A 366 -11.51 -5.94 5.45
N GLU A 367 -12.05 -7.15 5.38
CA GLU A 367 -11.27 -8.34 5.00
C GLU A 367 -10.72 -8.25 3.57
N PHE A 368 -11.47 -7.59 2.69
CA PHE A 368 -11.18 -7.33 1.29
C PHE A 368 -11.70 -5.95 0.88
N GLY A 369 -11.06 -5.32 -0.10
CA GLY A 369 -11.34 -3.97 -0.57
C GLY A 369 -10.90 -2.87 0.39
N ASN A 370 -11.31 -1.64 0.10
CA ASN A 370 -11.02 -0.46 0.93
C ASN A 370 -11.50 -0.64 2.37
N HIS A 371 -10.74 -0.11 3.32
CA HIS A 371 -11.16 0.00 4.71
C HIS A 371 -12.05 1.23 4.88
N GLN A 372 -12.83 1.28 5.96
CA GLN A 372 -13.79 2.37 6.14
C GLN A 372 -13.72 2.93 7.56
N PHE A 373 -13.94 4.23 7.64
CA PHE A 373 -13.99 4.97 8.89
C PHE A 373 -15.33 5.70 8.98
N TYR A 374 -16.11 5.31 9.98
CA TYR A 374 -17.45 5.82 10.21
C TYR A 374 -17.52 6.67 11.47
N GLN A 375 -18.42 7.64 11.49
CA GLN A 375 -18.83 8.40 12.68
C GLN A 375 -20.18 7.88 13.16
N PHE A 376 -20.36 7.78 14.48
CA PHE A 376 -21.66 7.45 15.08
C PHE A 376 -22.55 8.70 15.10
N GLU A 377 -23.71 8.63 14.45
CA GLU A 377 -24.77 9.64 14.53
C GLU A 377 -25.67 9.38 15.74
N LYS A 378 -26.07 8.12 15.92
CA LYS A 378 -26.91 7.64 17.03
C LYS A 378 -26.45 6.24 17.47
N LEU A 379 -26.85 5.84 18.69
CA LEU A 379 -26.49 4.54 19.27
C LEU A 379 -27.53 3.44 19.01
N GLY A 380 -28.56 3.69 18.21
CA GLY A 380 -29.59 2.69 17.87
C GLY A 380 -30.52 2.32 19.04
N ASP A 381 -30.71 3.22 20.01
CA ASP A 381 -31.60 2.99 21.15
C ASP A 381 -33.05 3.44 20.87
N ASP A 382 -33.24 4.57 20.18
CA ASP A 382 -34.55 5.20 19.89
C ASP A 382 -34.95 5.05 18.41
N ASP A 383 -35.24 3.84 17.95
CA ASP A 383 -35.75 3.57 16.60
C ASP A 383 -36.88 2.53 16.59
N GLU A 384 -37.53 2.35 15.43
CA GLU A 384 -38.62 1.38 15.24
C GLU A 384 -38.10 -0.03 14.87
N GLU A 385 -36.81 -0.32 15.08
CA GLU A 385 -36.24 -1.63 14.77
C GLU A 385 -36.68 -2.71 15.76
N ILE A 386 -36.86 -3.92 15.25
CA ILE A 386 -37.33 -5.06 16.04
C ILE A 386 -36.18 -5.58 16.92
N GLU A 387 -36.42 -5.60 18.22
CA GLU A 387 -35.53 -6.20 19.21
C GLU A 387 -35.98 -7.64 19.54
N PHE A 388 -35.04 -8.57 19.59
CA PHE A 388 -35.29 -9.96 19.99
C PHE A 388 -34.56 -10.27 21.30
N VAL A 389 -35.19 -11.05 22.18
CA VAL A 389 -34.68 -11.35 23.52
C VAL A 389 -34.53 -12.84 23.75
N SER A 390 -33.64 -13.24 24.67
CA SER A 390 -33.37 -14.66 24.97
C SER A 390 -34.56 -15.44 25.52
N ASP A 391 -35.56 -14.75 26.07
CA ASP A 391 -36.76 -15.39 26.68
C ASP A 391 -37.58 -16.17 25.64
N ASP A 392 -37.47 -15.80 24.36
CA ASP A 392 -38.21 -16.41 23.25
C ASP A 392 -37.45 -17.58 22.60
N PHE A 393 -36.23 -17.87 23.03
CA PHE A 393 -35.37 -18.90 22.43
C PHE A 393 -34.96 -19.97 23.44
N PRO A 394 -34.97 -21.26 23.05
CA PRO A 394 -34.52 -22.32 23.93
C PRO A 394 -33.01 -22.27 24.14
N THR A 395 -32.58 -22.65 25.34
CA THR A 395 -31.16 -22.73 25.73
C THR A 395 -30.48 -23.98 25.15
N GLY A 396 -31.23 -25.08 24.98
CA GLY A 396 -30.76 -26.30 24.33
C GLY A 396 -30.45 -26.08 22.85
N THR A 397 -29.22 -26.41 22.43
CA THR A 397 -28.74 -26.16 21.06
C THR A 397 -29.58 -26.87 19.98
N ASN A 398 -30.09 -28.06 20.29
CA ASN A 398 -30.87 -28.90 19.36
C ASN A 398 -32.39 -28.70 19.48
N GLU A 399 -32.84 -27.80 20.35
CA GLU A 399 -34.27 -27.57 20.53
C GLU A 399 -34.83 -26.69 19.39
N PRO A 400 -36.00 -27.04 18.83
CA PRO A 400 -36.57 -26.30 17.73
C PRO A 400 -37.06 -24.92 18.19
N TYR A 401 -36.88 -23.92 17.35
CA TYR A 401 -37.39 -22.55 17.56
C TYR A 401 -37.84 -21.94 16.23
N THR A 402 -38.63 -20.86 16.31
CA THR A 402 -39.12 -20.15 15.12
C THR A 402 -38.03 -19.18 14.62
N PRO A 403 -37.61 -19.25 13.34
CA PRO A 403 -36.64 -18.31 12.79
C PRO A 403 -37.16 -16.87 12.82
N VAL A 404 -36.25 -15.94 13.11
CA VAL A 404 -36.53 -14.50 13.14
C VAL A 404 -35.88 -13.79 11.95
N TYR A 405 -36.50 -12.67 11.53
CA TYR A 405 -36.12 -11.96 10.30
C TYR A 405 -36.05 -10.45 10.53
N PHE A 406 -35.23 -9.77 9.73
CA PHE A 406 -35.12 -8.32 9.69
C PHE A 406 -35.02 -7.83 8.23
N HIS A 407 -35.24 -6.52 8.01
CA HIS A 407 -35.07 -5.89 6.71
C HIS A 407 -33.79 -5.05 6.72
N PRO A 408 -32.78 -5.37 5.90
CA PRO A 408 -31.61 -4.51 5.76
C PRO A 408 -32.03 -3.15 5.18
N ARG A 409 -31.37 -2.10 5.65
CA ARG A 409 -31.60 -0.71 5.21
C ARG A 409 -30.29 0.07 5.18
N PRO A 410 -30.21 1.18 4.40
CA PRO A 410 -29.07 2.08 4.40
C PRO A 410 -28.67 2.54 5.81
N ALA A 411 -27.41 2.94 5.95
CA ALA A 411 -26.87 3.32 7.24
C ALA A 411 -27.62 4.53 7.83
N GLU A 412 -28.12 4.36 9.06
CA GLU A 412 -28.77 5.44 9.82
C GLU A 412 -28.02 5.79 11.11
N ASN A 413 -27.34 4.81 11.71
CA ASN A 413 -26.59 5.00 12.93
C ASN A 413 -25.14 5.42 12.65
N LEU A 414 -24.64 5.10 11.45
CA LEU A 414 -23.28 5.38 11.01
C LEU A 414 -23.27 6.31 9.78
N SER A 415 -22.34 7.26 9.77
CA SER A 415 -22.03 8.12 8.63
C SER A 415 -20.60 7.83 8.15
N LEU A 416 -20.41 7.54 6.86
CA LEU A 416 -19.09 7.27 6.29
C LEU A 416 -18.29 8.57 6.18
N VAL A 417 -17.12 8.61 6.80
CA VAL A 417 -16.27 9.80 6.85
C VAL A 417 -15.08 9.68 5.92
N GLU A 418 -14.46 8.49 5.87
CA GLU A 418 -13.33 8.21 5.00
C GLU A 418 -13.38 6.77 4.47
N SER A 419 -13.10 6.61 3.17
CA SER A 419 -12.76 5.33 2.55
C SER A 419 -11.25 5.29 2.35
N ILE A 420 -10.59 4.33 2.99
CA ILE A 420 -9.12 4.20 2.98
C ILE A 420 -8.74 3.18 1.92
N ASP A 421 -7.92 3.62 0.97
CA ASP A 421 -7.53 2.81 -0.17
C ASP A 421 -6.79 1.53 0.23
N SER A 422 -7.25 0.42 -0.33
CA SER A 422 -6.62 -0.89 -0.20
C SER A 422 -6.73 -1.64 -1.51
N MET A 423 -5.61 -2.20 -1.96
CA MET A 423 -5.53 -3.02 -3.16
C MET A 423 -5.79 -4.51 -2.89
N ASN A 424 -6.15 -4.88 -1.66
CA ASN A 424 -6.42 -6.27 -1.29
C ASN A 424 -7.83 -6.72 -1.74
N PRO A 425 -8.03 -7.90 -2.33
CA PRO A 425 -7.00 -8.75 -2.92
C PRO A 425 -6.55 -8.19 -4.29
N LEU A 426 -5.25 -8.20 -4.56
CA LEU A 426 -4.68 -7.76 -5.84
C LEU A 426 -4.49 -8.97 -6.77
N MET A 427 -5.38 -9.08 -7.76
CA MET A 427 -5.53 -10.31 -8.56
C MET A 427 -4.60 -10.38 -9.76
N ASP A 428 -4.36 -9.24 -10.42
CA ASP A 428 -3.44 -9.14 -11.55
C ASP A 428 -2.99 -7.68 -11.75
N CYS A 429 -1.86 -7.48 -12.43
CA CYS A 429 -1.27 -6.19 -12.67
C CYS A 429 -0.48 -6.15 -13.99
N LYS A 430 -0.60 -5.05 -14.76
CA LYS A 430 0.09 -4.82 -16.03
C LYS A 430 0.66 -3.41 -16.10
N VAL A 431 1.88 -3.29 -16.61
CA VAL A 431 2.53 -1.99 -16.83
C VAL A 431 2.38 -1.62 -18.28
N ALA A 432 1.83 -0.44 -18.54
CA ALA A 432 1.69 0.11 -19.87
C ALA A 432 1.78 1.64 -19.80
N ASN A 433 2.28 2.26 -20.87
CA ASN A 433 2.19 3.70 -21.04
C ASN A 433 1.07 3.98 -22.05
N LEU A 434 -0.09 4.45 -21.58
CA LEU A 434 -1.23 4.78 -22.45
C LEU A 434 -1.43 6.29 -22.65
N THR A 435 -0.70 7.12 -21.90
CA THR A 435 -0.84 8.58 -21.92
C THR A 435 0.41 9.29 -22.43
N ASP A 436 1.38 8.54 -22.94
CA ASP A 436 2.69 9.05 -23.40
C ASP A 436 3.43 9.90 -22.35
N GLU A 437 3.15 9.67 -21.06
CA GLU A 437 3.88 10.26 -19.93
C GLU A 437 5.30 9.65 -19.83
N ASP A 438 6.27 10.34 -19.21
CA ASP A 438 7.65 9.79 -19.16
C ASP A 438 7.74 8.48 -18.34
N ALA A 439 6.83 8.28 -17.39
CA ALA A 439 6.76 7.06 -16.58
C ALA A 439 5.48 6.28 -16.97
N PRO A 440 5.59 4.97 -17.22
CA PRO A 440 4.41 4.15 -17.50
C PRO A 440 3.53 4.01 -16.26
N GLN A 441 2.25 3.76 -16.48
CA GLN A 441 1.27 3.54 -15.42
C GLN A 441 1.19 2.04 -15.08
N ILE A 442 0.79 1.78 -13.84
CA ILE A 442 0.52 0.42 -13.37
C ILE A 442 -1.01 0.24 -13.33
N TYR A 443 -1.53 -0.62 -14.19
CA TYR A 443 -2.94 -0.99 -14.22
C TYR A 443 -3.14 -2.26 -13.42
N SER A 444 -4.15 -2.28 -12.54
CA SER A 444 -4.38 -3.39 -11.63
C SER A 444 -5.86 -3.69 -11.46
N ILE A 445 -6.17 -4.93 -11.14
CA ILE A 445 -7.53 -5.38 -10.81
C ILE A 445 -7.54 -5.95 -9.39
N CYS A 446 -8.43 -5.42 -8.56
CA CYS A 446 -8.48 -5.77 -7.14
C CYS A 446 -9.90 -5.70 -6.55
N GLY A 447 -10.04 -6.10 -5.29
CA GLY A 447 -11.31 -6.12 -4.55
C GLY A 447 -12.10 -7.41 -4.76
N THR A 448 -13.29 -7.48 -4.16
CA THR A 448 -14.18 -8.66 -4.24
C THR A 448 -15.63 -8.23 -4.40
N GLY A 449 -16.41 -9.03 -5.11
CA GLY A 449 -17.83 -8.75 -5.36
C GLY A 449 -18.04 -7.41 -6.05
N ALA A 450 -19.11 -6.71 -5.66
CA ALA A 450 -19.43 -5.36 -6.14
C ALA A 450 -18.47 -4.27 -5.65
N ARG A 451 -17.58 -4.59 -4.70
CA ARG A 451 -16.53 -3.70 -4.20
C ARG A 451 -15.21 -3.89 -4.95
N SER A 452 -15.26 -4.57 -6.10
CA SER A 452 -14.13 -4.76 -6.99
C SER A 452 -13.83 -3.49 -7.78
N THR A 453 -12.56 -3.25 -8.06
CA THR A 453 -12.11 -2.04 -8.76
C THR A 453 -10.98 -2.37 -9.73
N PHE A 454 -11.01 -1.72 -10.90
CA PHE A 454 -9.86 -1.54 -11.76
C PHE A 454 -9.14 -0.27 -11.32
N ARG A 455 -7.84 -0.37 -10.99
CA ARG A 455 -7.06 0.76 -10.48
C ARG A 455 -5.90 1.14 -11.41
N ILE A 456 -5.71 2.44 -11.54
CA ILE A 456 -4.62 3.06 -12.28
C ILE A 456 -3.69 3.69 -11.26
N LEU A 457 -2.44 3.25 -11.23
CA LEU A 457 -1.43 3.79 -10.35
C LEU A 457 -0.45 4.63 -11.14
N LYS A 458 -0.24 5.87 -10.68
CA LYS A 458 0.67 6.82 -11.30
C LYS A 458 1.68 7.31 -10.27
N HIS A 459 2.96 7.31 -10.65
CA HIS A 459 3.98 7.93 -9.83
C HIS A 459 3.82 9.45 -9.84
N GLY A 460 3.55 10.02 -8.68
CA GLY A 460 3.48 11.46 -8.49
C GLY A 460 2.86 11.85 -7.14
N LEU A 461 2.97 13.12 -6.80
CA LEU A 461 2.25 13.72 -5.67
C LEU A 461 0.92 14.29 -6.13
N GLU A 462 -0.07 14.20 -5.23
CA GLU A 462 -1.40 14.76 -5.42
C GLU A 462 -1.30 16.28 -5.27
N VAL A 463 -1.96 17.00 -6.18
CA VAL A 463 -2.02 18.45 -6.17
C VAL A 463 -3.48 18.88 -6.07
N SER A 464 -3.79 19.64 -5.03
CA SER A 464 -5.11 20.27 -4.86
C SER A 464 -5.08 21.66 -5.48
N GLU A 465 -5.75 21.80 -6.62
CA GLU A 465 -5.94 23.08 -7.29
C GLU A 465 -7.01 23.91 -6.58
N ILE A 466 -6.68 25.17 -6.30
CA ILE A 466 -7.55 26.10 -5.57
C ILE A 466 -8.20 27.08 -6.54
N VAL A 467 -7.40 27.65 -7.45
CA VAL A 467 -7.86 28.65 -8.43
C VAL A 467 -7.14 28.47 -9.77
N GLU A 468 -7.91 28.58 -10.86
CA GLU A 468 -7.40 28.78 -12.22
C GLU A 468 -8.01 30.07 -12.79
N SER A 469 -7.15 30.98 -13.25
CA SER A 469 -7.56 32.27 -13.84
C SER A 469 -6.84 32.53 -15.15
N GLU A 470 -7.58 32.86 -16.21
CA GLU A 470 -7.00 33.25 -17.50
C GLU A 470 -6.49 34.70 -17.45
N LEU A 471 -5.29 34.91 -17.98
CA LEU A 471 -4.62 36.21 -18.06
C LEU A 471 -4.72 36.79 -19.47
N PRO A 472 -4.62 38.13 -19.64
CA PRO A 472 -4.75 38.80 -20.94
C PRO A 472 -3.62 38.48 -21.93
N GLY A 473 -2.57 37.78 -21.49
CA GLY A 473 -1.45 37.34 -22.32
C GLY A 473 -0.64 36.28 -21.60
N VAL A 474 0.44 35.82 -22.24
CA VAL A 474 1.34 34.80 -21.67
C VAL A 474 2.37 35.48 -20.76
N PRO A 475 2.28 35.36 -19.42
CA PRO A 475 3.33 35.82 -18.52
C PRO A 475 4.59 34.96 -18.67
N SER A 476 5.74 35.56 -18.41
CA SER A 476 7.04 34.87 -18.37
C SER A 476 7.47 34.45 -16.95
N ALA A 477 6.97 35.12 -15.91
CA ALA A 477 7.33 34.86 -14.52
C ALA A 477 6.26 35.37 -13.55
N VAL A 478 6.23 34.79 -12.34
CA VAL A 478 5.32 35.15 -11.25
C VAL A 478 6.08 35.19 -9.91
N TRP A 479 5.74 36.14 -9.05
CA TRP A 479 6.21 36.23 -7.66
C TRP A 479 5.06 36.58 -6.73
N THR A 480 5.20 36.20 -5.47
CA THR A 480 4.42 36.77 -4.38
C THR A 480 5.32 37.52 -3.42
N THR A 481 4.77 38.52 -2.75
CA THR A 481 5.50 39.24 -1.71
C THR A 481 4.56 39.75 -0.63
N LYS A 482 5.07 39.75 0.59
CA LYS A 482 4.49 40.45 1.74
C LYS A 482 4.85 41.94 1.66
N LEU A 483 4.05 42.80 2.29
CA LEU A 483 4.37 44.22 2.43
C LEU A 483 5.41 44.44 3.53
N THR A 484 5.19 43.79 4.68
CA THR A 484 6.09 43.82 5.82
C THR A 484 6.52 42.42 6.20
N ARG A 485 7.67 42.31 6.87
CA ARG A 485 8.23 41.02 7.30
C ARG A 485 7.31 40.27 8.27
N ASN A 486 6.57 40.99 9.10
CA ASN A 486 5.72 40.42 10.14
C ASN A 486 4.32 40.02 9.63
N ASP A 487 3.98 40.33 8.38
CA ASP A 487 2.71 39.93 7.81
C ASP A 487 2.65 38.40 7.70
N VAL A 488 1.50 37.83 8.06
CA VAL A 488 1.30 36.38 7.99
C VAL A 488 1.18 35.96 6.53
N TYR A 489 0.39 36.69 5.75
CA TYR A 489 0.02 36.37 4.37
C TYR A 489 0.70 37.29 3.35
N ASP A 490 0.78 36.83 2.11
CA ASP A 490 1.25 37.63 0.98
C ASP A 490 0.20 38.68 0.62
N ALA A 491 0.66 39.85 0.14
CA ALA A 491 -0.22 40.96 -0.22
C ALA A 491 -0.35 41.15 -1.73
N TYR A 492 0.72 40.86 -2.49
CA TYR A 492 0.75 41.04 -3.94
C TYR A 492 1.17 39.77 -4.68
N ILE A 493 0.57 39.57 -5.85
CA ILE A 493 1.03 38.66 -6.92
C ILE A 493 1.54 39.53 -8.06
N ILE A 494 2.80 39.36 -8.46
CA ILE A 494 3.43 40.13 -9.52
C ILE A 494 3.66 39.23 -10.72
N LEU A 495 3.14 39.62 -11.87
CA LEU A 495 3.26 38.92 -13.15
C LEU A 495 4.10 39.74 -14.13
N SER A 496 5.17 39.14 -14.65
CA SER A 496 6.04 39.77 -15.64
C SER A 496 5.72 39.26 -17.04
N PHE A 497 5.53 40.17 -17.98
CA PHE A 497 5.34 39.92 -19.40
C PHE A 497 6.54 40.47 -20.18
N SER A 498 6.69 40.04 -21.43
CA SER A 498 7.79 40.50 -22.30
C SER A 498 7.91 42.04 -22.44
N ASN A 499 6.79 42.76 -22.31
CA ASN A 499 6.70 44.21 -22.50
C ASN A 499 6.17 44.98 -21.29
N GLY A 500 5.95 44.34 -20.13
CA GLY A 500 5.37 45.02 -18.97
C GLY A 500 5.23 44.14 -17.74
N THR A 501 4.73 44.72 -16.65
CA THR A 501 4.48 44.03 -15.37
C THR A 501 3.08 44.36 -14.89
N LEU A 502 2.35 43.34 -14.47
CA LEU A 502 1.02 43.41 -13.85
C LEU A 502 1.14 43.07 -12.37
N VAL A 503 0.47 43.84 -11.51
CA VAL A 503 0.45 43.59 -10.06
C VAL A 503 -1.00 43.38 -9.63
N LEU A 504 -1.25 42.27 -8.94
CA LEU A 504 -2.55 41.91 -8.40
C LEU A 504 -2.47 41.94 -6.87
N SER A 505 -3.50 42.45 -6.19
CA SER A 505 -3.62 42.35 -4.73
C SER A 505 -4.34 41.09 -4.29
N ILE A 506 -3.90 40.53 -3.16
CA ILE A 506 -4.49 39.37 -2.52
C ILE A 506 -5.49 39.86 -1.46
N GLY A 507 -6.78 39.62 -1.68
CA GLY A 507 -7.88 39.92 -0.77
C GLY A 507 -8.96 38.85 -0.87
N GLU A 508 -10.24 39.21 -0.62
CA GLU A 508 -11.37 38.30 -0.88
C GLU A 508 -11.49 37.96 -2.38
N THR A 509 -11.14 38.91 -3.24
CA THR A 509 -11.02 38.74 -4.69
C THR A 509 -9.67 39.28 -5.16
N VAL A 510 -9.16 38.72 -6.26
CA VAL A 510 -7.89 39.13 -6.86
C VAL A 510 -8.15 40.28 -7.83
N GLU A 511 -7.66 41.48 -7.50
CA GLU A 511 -7.84 42.70 -8.30
C GLU A 511 -6.51 43.29 -8.77
N GLU A 512 -6.51 43.94 -9.93
CA GLU A 512 -5.35 44.67 -10.45
C GLU A 512 -5.13 45.98 -9.68
N VAL A 513 -3.89 46.22 -9.23
CA VAL A 513 -3.51 47.43 -8.51
C VAL A 513 -2.37 48.15 -9.21
N THR A 514 -2.61 49.42 -9.56
CA THR A 514 -1.63 50.25 -10.29
C THR A 514 -0.77 51.15 -9.39
N ASP A 515 -1.22 51.45 -8.17
CA ASP A 515 -0.58 52.40 -7.25
C ASP A 515 0.34 51.72 -6.22
N THR A 516 1.17 50.79 -6.70
CA THR A 516 2.04 49.93 -5.88
C THR A 516 3.51 50.40 -5.86
N GLY A 517 3.89 51.36 -6.71
CA GLY A 517 5.28 51.81 -6.89
C GLY A 517 6.09 50.97 -7.90
N PHE A 518 5.58 49.79 -8.28
CA PHE A 518 6.17 48.95 -9.32
C PHE A 518 6.08 49.62 -10.70
N LEU A 519 7.10 49.40 -11.52
CA LEU A 519 7.14 49.85 -12.90
C LEU A 519 6.39 48.86 -13.81
N SER A 520 5.22 49.26 -14.29
CA SER A 520 4.38 48.43 -15.18
C SER A 520 4.83 48.41 -16.65
N SER A 521 5.63 49.40 -17.08
CA SER A 521 6.07 49.57 -18.48
C SER A 521 7.31 48.77 -18.87
N ALA A 522 7.87 47.98 -17.95
CA ALA A 522 9.05 47.15 -18.19
C ALA A 522 8.84 45.75 -17.62
N PRO A 523 9.51 44.72 -18.17
CA PRO A 523 9.53 43.39 -17.56
C PRO A 523 10.25 43.41 -16.22
N THR A 524 9.77 42.60 -15.29
CA THR A 524 10.40 42.38 -13.98
C THR A 524 11.22 41.09 -14.00
N LEU A 525 12.41 41.14 -13.40
CA LEU A 525 13.36 40.02 -13.28
C LEU A 525 13.38 39.40 -11.88
N ALA A 526 13.15 40.20 -10.83
CA ALA A 526 13.07 39.73 -9.45
C ALA A 526 12.22 40.69 -8.60
N VAL A 527 11.48 40.11 -7.65
CA VAL A 527 10.73 40.83 -6.62
C VAL A 527 11.05 40.24 -5.25
N GLN A 528 11.27 41.10 -4.25
CA GLN A 528 11.56 40.66 -2.89
C GLN A 528 11.15 41.69 -1.85
N GLN A 529 10.61 41.22 -0.73
CA GLN A 529 10.49 42.02 0.49
C GLN A 529 11.86 42.10 1.17
N LEU A 530 12.35 43.33 1.33
CA LEU A 530 13.66 43.66 1.87
C LEU A 530 13.50 44.39 3.21
N GLY A 531 14.24 43.95 4.23
CA GLY A 531 14.23 44.59 5.55
C GLY A 531 12.92 44.39 6.30
N GLU A 532 12.39 45.44 6.94
CA GLU A 532 11.14 45.37 7.72
C GLU A 532 9.89 45.66 6.87
N ASP A 533 9.96 46.67 5.99
CA ASP A 533 8.79 47.28 5.35
C ASP A 533 9.07 47.82 3.93
N SER A 534 10.09 47.31 3.24
CA SER A 534 10.43 47.75 1.88
C SER A 534 10.36 46.63 0.85
N LEU A 535 10.08 46.99 -0.40
CA LEU A 535 10.02 46.08 -1.54
C LEU A 535 11.09 46.45 -2.56
N ILE A 536 11.60 45.45 -3.27
CA ILE A 536 12.47 45.65 -4.43
C ILE A 536 11.84 45.07 -5.68
N GLN A 537 11.96 45.82 -6.78
CA GLN A 537 11.71 45.37 -8.14
C GLN A 537 13.00 45.53 -8.95
N VAL A 538 13.52 44.43 -9.49
CA VAL A 538 14.64 44.48 -10.44
C VAL A 538 14.08 44.40 -11.85
N HIS A 539 14.48 45.33 -12.73
CA HIS A 539 14.12 45.37 -14.15
C HIS A 539 15.38 45.54 -15.01
N PRO A 540 15.35 45.29 -16.33
CA PRO A 540 16.57 45.30 -17.15
C PRO A 540 17.36 46.61 -17.14
N LYS A 541 16.75 47.75 -16.79
CA LYS A 541 17.40 49.07 -16.78
C LYS A 541 17.79 49.54 -15.37
N GLY A 542 17.50 48.79 -14.31
CA GLY A 542 17.79 49.23 -12.95
C GLY A 542 17.10 48.45 -11.83
N ILE A 543 17.30 48.91 -10.59
CA ILE A 543 16.70 48.36 -9.38
C ILE A 543 15.84 49.45 -8.75
N ARG A 544 14.56 49.18 -8.51
CA ARG A 544 13.67 50.05 -7.75
C ARG A 544 13.53 49.54 -6.33
N HIS A 545 13.85 50.40 -5.36
CA HIS A 545 13.62 50.19 -3.94
C HIS A 545 12.43 51.04 -3.50
N ILE A 546 11.35 50.38 -3.11
CA ILE A 546 10.05 50.96 -2.76
C ILE A 546 9.91 50.87 -1.24
N ARG A 547 9.91 52.01 -0.55
CA ARG A 547 9.72 52.06 0.91
C ARG A 547 8.24 52.05 1.27
N ALA A 548 7.90 51.79 2.54
CA ALA A 548 6.52 51.78 3.05
C ALA A 548 5.73 53.08 2.77
N ASP A 549 6.41 54.22 2.75
CA ASP A 549 5.82 55.52 2.39
C ASP A 549 5.71 55.78 0.88
N ARG A 550 5.92 54.73 0.07
CA ARG A 550 5.89 54.71 -1.39
C ARG A 550 6.95 55.59 -2.06
N ARG A 551 7.98 56.04 -1.32
CA ARG A 551 9.16 56.63 -1.96
C ARG A 551 9.92 55.55 -2.72
N VAL A 552 10.21 55.85 -3.98
CA VAL A 552 10.96 54.97 -4.87
C VAL A 552 12.37 55.53 -5.06
N ASN A 553 13.37 54.78 -4.60
CA ASN A 553 14.77 55.02 -4.91
C ASN A 553 15.15 54.09 -6.08
N GLU A 554 15.58 54.66 -7.20
CA GLU A 554 15.93 53.88 -8.39
C GLU A 554 17.43 53.93 -8.65
N TRP A 555 18.07 52.76 -8.62
CA TRP A 555 19.44 52.58 -9.11
C TRP A 555 19.40 52.32 -10.61
N ALA A 556 20.06 53.16 -11.39
CA ALA A 556 20.11 53.02 -12.85
C ALA A 556 21.28 52.12 -13.27
N ALA A 557 21.02 51.15 -14.15
CA ALA A 557 22.07 50.34 -14.73
C ALA A 557 23.05 51.20 -15.56
N PRO A 558 24.35 50.86 -15.64
CA PRO A 558 25.32 51.61 -16.43
C PRO A 558 24.90 51.76 -17.90
N GLN A 559 25.23 52.90 -18.52
CA GLN A 559 24.87 53.18 -19.92
C GLN A 559 25.35 52.07 -20.88
N HIS A 560 24.47 51.67 -21.79
CA HIS A 560 24.66 50.56 -22.76
C HIS A 560 24.75 49.15 -22.16
N ARG A 561 24.49 48.98 -20.86
CA ARG A 561 24.38 47.67 -20.22
C ARG A 561 22.98 47.47 -19.67
N SER A 562 22.57 46.22 -19.57
CA SER A 562 21.29 45.82 -18.99
C SER A 562 21.50 44.68 -18.00
N ILE A 563 20.63 44.60 -16.99
CA ILE A 563 20.61 43.48 -16.06
C ILE A 563 20.05 42.26 -16.79
N VAL A 564 20.79 41.14 -16.76
CA VAL A 564 20.41 39.87 -17.41
C VAL A 564 19.94 38.81 -16.42
N ALA A 565 20.47 38.84 -15.21
CA ALA A 565 20.07 37.96 -14.11
C ALA A 565 20.13 38.72 -12.78
N ALA A 566 19.25 38.35 -11.85
CA ALA A 566 19.20 38.93 -10.52
C ALA A 566 18.83 37.84 -9.51
N THR A 567 19.34 37.96 -8.29
CA THR A 567 18.92 37.17 -7.15
C THR A 567 18.86 38.05 -5.93
N THR A 568 17.91 37.76 -5.05
CA THR A 568 17.56 38.60 -3.90
C THR A 568 17.34 37.72 -2.68
N ASN A 569 17.62 38.25 -1.49
CA ASN A 569 17.15 37.70 -0.22
C ASN A 569 16.67 38.84 0.69
N GLU A 570 16.42 38.58 1.98
CA GLU A 570 15.87 39.58 2.91
C GLU A 570 16.74 40.85 3.08
N ARG A 571 18.05 40.78 2.82
CA ARG A 571 19.01 41.87 3.12
C ARG A 571 20.05 42.15 2.02
N GLN A 572 20.12 41.31 1.00
CA GLN A 572 21.16 41.33 -0.03
C GLN A 572 20.52 41.21 -1.41
N VAL A 573 21.12 41.89 -2.38
CA VAL A 573 20.74 41.85 -3.78
C VAL A 573 21.98 41.69 -4.62
N ALA A 574 22.01 40.73 -5.54
CA ALA A 574 23.07 40.59 -6.52
C ALA A 574 22.48 40.60 -7.92
N VAL A 575 23.08 41.39 -8.82
CA VAL A 575 22.67 41.49 -10.22
C VAL A 575 23.85 41.26 -11.14
N ALA A 576 23.62 40.58 -12.25
CA ALA A 576 24.58 40.40 -13.31
C ALA A 576 24.21 41.28 -14.51
N LEU A 577 25.19 42.00 -15.03
CA LEU A 577 25.06 42.84 -16.21
C LEU A 577 25.36 42.06 -17.49
N SER A 578 24.87 42.55 -18.62
CA SER A 578 25.13 41.99 -19.96
C SER A 578 26.62 41.94 -20.35
N SER A 579 27.50 42.62 -19.62
CA SER A 579 28.95 42.55 -19.78
C SER A 579 29.61 41.38 -19.04
N GLY A 580 28.87 40.62 -18.23
CA GLY A 580 29.43 39.58 -17.34
C GLY A 580 29.93 40.10 -15.99
N GLU A 581 29.74 41.39 -15.69
CA GLU A 581 30.04 41.96 -14.38
C GLU A 581 28.91 41.70 -13.38
N ILE A 582 29.28 41.33 -12.15
CA ILE A 582 28.38 41.19 -11.00
C ILE A 582 28.48 42.45 -10.14
N VAL A 583 27.32 43.01 -9.81
CA VAL A 583 27.16 44.11 -8.86
C VAL A 583 26.41 43.58 -7.64
N TYR A 584 26.98 43.78 -6.46
CA TYR A 584 26.45 43.31 -5.18
C TYR A 584 25.96 44.50 -4.36
N PHE A 585 24.81 44.33 -3.72
CA PHE A 585 24.21 45.30 -2.84
C PHE A 585 23.84 44.67 -1.50
N GLU A 586 23.97 45.45 -0.45
CA GLU A 586 23.60 45.06 0.91
C GLU A 586 22.77 46.16 1.57
N MET A 587 21.84 45.76 2.42
CA MET A 587 21.01 46.70 3.16
C MET A 587 21.74 47.24 4.40
N ASP A 588 21.81 48.55 4.51
CA ASP A 588 22.39 49.25 5.68
C ASP A 588 21.44 49.26 6.89
N SER A 589 21.94 49.73 8.04
CA SER A 589 21.13 49.93 9.26
C SER A 589 19.92 50.84 9.04
N ASP A 590 20.01 51.77 8.09
CA ASP A 590 18.99 52.78 7.81
C ASP A 590 17.98 52.31 6.74
N GLY A 591 18.03 51.02 6.38
CA GLY A 591 17.18 50.41 5.35
C GLY A 591 17.44 50.95 3.95
N SER A 592 18.63 51.50 3.69
CA SER A 592 19.08 51.88 2.34
C SER A 592 19.82 50.72 1.68
N LEU A 593 19.81 50.65 0.36
CA LEU A 593 20.58 49.68 -0.41
C LEU A 593 21.95 50.28 -0.76
N ALA A 594 23.03 49.74 -0.20
CA ALA A 594 24.40 50.15 -0.51
C ALA A 594 24.99 49.28 -1.62
N GLU A 595 25.57 49.91 -2.65
CA GLU A 595 26.38 49.24 -3.68
C GLU A 595 27.78 48.97 -3.13
N TYR A 596 28.29 47.77 -3.35
CA TYR A 596 29.70 47.47 -3.06
C TYR A 596 30.60 48.08 -4.15
N ASP A 597 31.69 48.74 -3.72
CA ASP A 597 32.54 49.55 -4.61
C ASP A 597 33.18 48.76 -5.76
N GLU A 598 33.50 47.48 -5.53
CA GLU A 598 34.13 46.62 -6.55
C GLU A 598 33.13 45.75 -7.30
N LYS A 599 33.28 45.69 -8.62
CA LYS A 599 32.49 44.84 -9.52
C LYS A 599 33.33 43.63 -9.92
N LYS A 600 32.73 42.44 -9.88
CA LYS A 600 33.43 41.20 -10.24
C LYS A 600 33.10 40.80 -11.67
N GLU A 601 34.10 40.83 -12.54
CA GLU A 601 33.96 40.35 -13.93
C GLU A 601 34.09 38.82 -13.99
N MET A 602 33.14 38.16 -14.67
CA MET A 602 33.16 36.73 -14.95
C MET A 602 33.81 36.44 -16.31
N SER A 603 34.37 35.24 -16.48
CA SER A 603 34.99 34.83 -17.75
C SER A 603 33.99 34.53 -18.88
N GLY A 604 32.74 34.28 -18.52
CA GLY A 604 31.65 33.97 -19.45
C GLY A 604 30.41 34.80 -19.12
N THR A 605 29.37 34.71 -19.96
CA THR A 605 28.10 35.39 -19.68
C THR A 605 27.39 34.70 -18.52
N VAL A 606 26.92 35.48 -17.55
CA VAL A 606 26.20 34.94 -16.39
C VAL A 606 24.79 34.54 -16.82
N THR A 607 24.45 33.28 -16.64
CA THR A 607 23.15 32.71 -17.02
C THR A 607 22.17 32.70 -15.86
N CYS A 608 22.65 32.46 -14.64
CA CYS A 608 21.83 32.40 -13.44
C CYS A 608 22.64 32.71 -12.18
N LEU A 609 21.95 33.25 -11.16
CA LEU A 609 22.51 33.58 -9.86
C LEU A 609 21.66 32.94 -8.75
N SER A 610 22.26 32.67 -7.59
CA SER A 610 21.50 32.32 -6.39
C SER A 610 22.15 32.84 -5.12
N LEU A 611 21.36 33.55 -4.33
CA LEU A 611 21.64 33.97 -2.97
C LEU A 611 20.87 33.05 -2.02
N GLY A 612 21.55 32.50 -1.02
CA GLY A 612 20.89 31.77 0.06
C GLY A 612 20.10 32.73 0.96
N GLU A 613 19.16 32.18 1.72
CA GLU A 613 18.52 32.95 2.80
C GLU A 613 19.52 33.38 3.86
N VAL A 614 19.15 34.44 4.58
CA VAL A 614 19.92 34.92 5.73
C VAL A 614 19.61 34.00 6.92
N PRO A 615 20.59 33.23 7.45
CA PRO A 615 20.35 32.35 8.59
C PRO A 615 19.90 33.16 9.82
N GLU A 616 19.03 32.59 10.65
CA GLU A 616 18.61 33.25 11.89
C GLU A 616 19.83 33.62 12.76
N GLY A 617 19.84 34.85 13.26
CA GLY A 617 20.96 35.40 14.04
C GLY A 617 22.14 35.91 13.22
N ARG A 618 22.17 35.72 11.90
CA ARG A 618 23.15 36.35 11.00
C ARG A 618 22.53 37.55 10.28
N GLN A 619 23.39 38.42 9.75
CA GLN A 619 22.97 39.59 8.97
C GLN A 619 22.95 39.33 7.46
N ARG A 620 23.67 38.30 7.00
CA ARG A 620 23.89 38.01 5.59
C ARG A 620 24.04 36.51 5.35
N SER A 621 23.78 36.09 4.13
CA SER A 621 24.27 34.83 3.58
C SER A 621 25.73 35.00 3.16
N GLN A 622 26.56 33.98 3.39
CA GLN A 622 28.00 34.03 3.14
C GLN A 622 28.38 33.71 1.70
N PHE A 623 27.46 33.11 0.92
CA PHE A 623 27.77 32.56 -0.39
C PHE A 623 26.83 33.10 -1.46
N LEU A 624 27.42 33.41 -2.62
CA LEU A 624 26.72 33.68 -3.87
C LEU A 624 27.11 32.62 -4.88
N ALA A 625 26.14 31.86 -5.39
CA ALA A 625 26.37 30.94 -6.49
C ALA A 625 26.15 31.64 -7.84
N VAL A 626 27.11 31.49 -8.75
CA VAL A 626 27.13 32.12 -10.07
C VAL A 626 27.27 31.04 -11.15
N GLY A 627 26.31 30.97 -12.05
CA GLY A 627 26.36 30.09 -13.21
C GLY A 627 26.74 30.86 -14.48
N CYS A 628 27.62 30.28 -15.29
CA CYS A 628 28.12 30.89 -16.52
C CYS A 628 27.87 29.99 -17.74
N ASP A 629 27.81 30.59 -18.93
CA ASP A 629 27.67 29.91 -20.23
C ASP A 629 28.83 28.96 -20.58
N ASP A 630 30.00 29.14 -19.96
CA ASP A 630 31.16 28.23 -20.02
C ASP A 630 30.94 26.88 -19.33
N SER A 631 29.70 26.57 -18.92
CA SER A 631 29.32 25.35 -18.20
C SER A 631 30.02 25.21 -16.86
N THR A 632 30.26 26.33 -16.15
CA THR A 632 30.77 26.32 -14.78
C THR A 632 29.78 26.93 -13.80
N VAL A 633 29.83 26.43 -12.55
CA VAL A 633 29.24 27.08 -11.38
C VAL A 633 30.36 27.50 -10.43
N ARG A 634 30.25 28.71 -9.88
CA ARG A 634 31.25 29.31 -8.99
C ARG A 634 30.60 29.75 -7.70
N ILE A 635 31.28 29.53 -6.59
CA ILE A 635 30.86 30.00 -5.27
C ILE A 635 31.73 31.19 -4.90
N LEU A 636 31.10 32.34 -4.72
CA LEU A 636 31.75 33.57 -4.28
C LEU A 636 31.42 33.82 -2.80
N SER A 637 32.39 34.31 -2.05
CA SER A 637 32.20 34.74 -0.66
C SER A 637 31.56 36.13 -0.59
N LEU A 638 30.69 36.34 0.39
CA LEU A 638 30.05 37.62 0.72
C LEU A 638 30.41 38.08 2.14
N ASP A 639 31.37 37.41 2.77
CA ASP A 639 31.92 37.88 4.04
C ASP A 639 32.70 39.20 3.82
N PRO A 640 32.64 40.16 4.75
CA PRO A 640 33.28 41.47 4.59
C PRO A 640 34.78 41.42 4.29
N GLU A 641 35.48 40.40 4.82
CA GLU A 641 36.92 40.23 4.65
C GLU A 641 37.33 39.69 3.27
N SER A 642 36.40 39.06 2.55
CA SER A 642 36.66 38.36 1.27
C SER A 642 35.49 38.52 0.29
N THR A 643 34.88 39.71 0.25
CA THR A 643 33.67 39.96 -0.55
C THR A 643 33.96 39.78 -2.04
N LEU A 644 33.13 39.00 -2.73
CA LEU A 644 33.25 38.60 -4.14
C LEU A 644 34.53 37.84 -4.50
N GLU A 645 35.26 37.32 -3.52
CA GLU A 645 36.35 36.38 -3.75
C GLU A 645 35.81 35.01 -4.13
N ASN A 646 36.51 34.34 -5.06
CA ASN A 646 36.12 33.01 -5.52
C ASN A 646 36.60 31.95 -4.52
N LYS A 647 35.66 31.19 -3.96
CA LYS A 647 35.91 30.09 -3.03
C LYS A 647 36.09 28.77 -3.76
N SER A 648 35.19 28.44 -4.69
CA SER A 648 35.23 27.18 -5.43
C SER A 648 34.62 27.29 -6.83
N VAL A 649 35.04 26.40 -7.73
CA VAL A 649 34.53 26.28 -9.10
C VAL A 649 34.28 24.81 -9.44
N GLN A 650 33.14 24.51 -10.04
CA GLN A 650 32.81 23.18 -10.51
C GLN A 650 32.36 23.23 -11.98
N ALA A 651 32.92 22.33 -12.80
CA ALA A 651 32.49 22.13 -14.18
C ALA A 651 31.22 21.28 -14.24
N LEU A 652 30.33 21.62 -15.18
CA LEU A 652 29.03 21.00 -15.41
C LEU A 652 29.00 20.38 -16.81
N THR A 653 28.07 19.44 -17.03
CA THR A 653 27.91 18.76 -18.33
C THR A 653 27.20 19.62 -19.39
N SER A 654 26.53 20.69 -18.96
CA SER A 654 25.78 21.64 -19.77
C SER A 654 25.75 22.98 -19.01
N PRO A 655 25.51 24.12 -19.69
CA PRO A 655 25.36 25.40 -19.02
C PRO A 655 24.24 25.36 -17.95
N PRO A 656 24.45 25.95 -16.76
CA PRO A 656 23.43 26.06 -15.73
C PRO A 656 22.37 27.08 -16.18
N ASN A 657 21.10 26.69 -16.03
CA ASN A 657 19.92 27.52 -16.31
C ASN A 657 19.33 28.12 -15.04
N ALA A 658 19.40 27.42 -13.90
CA ALA A 658 18.92 27.92 -12.62
C ALA A 658 19.78 27.39 -11.46
N LEU A 659 19.90 28.19 -10.39
CA LEU A 659 20.59 27.84 -9.17
C LEU A 659 19.69 28.15 -7.97
N SER A 660 19.76 27.35 -6.92
CA SER A 660 19.07 27.63 -5.65
C SER A 660 19.91 27.13 -4.48
N ILE A 661 20.41 28.04 -3.64
CA ILE A 661 21.01 27.70 -2.34
C ILE A 661 19.88 27.57 -1.31
N MET A 662 19.79 26.44 -0.63
CA MET A 662 18.81 26.24 0.44
C MET A 662 19.28 25.30 1.52
N ALA A 663 18.87 25.58 2.75
CA ALA A 663 19.09 24.71 3.90
C ALA A 663 17.92 23.73 4.01
N MET A 664 18.21 22.44 4.01
CA MET A 664 17.21 21.37 4.13
C MET A 664 17.56 20.42 5.27
N SER A 665 16.55 19.75 5.83
CA SER A 665 16.80 18.71 6.84
C SER A 665 17.53 17.51 6.23
N ASP A 666 18.55 17.02 6.95
CA ASP A 666 19.46 15.95 6.48
C ASP A 666 19.48 14.77 7.46
N SER A 667 19.31 13.55 6.91
CA SER A 667 19.37 12.27 7.63
C SER A 667 20.74 11.96 8.23
N SER A 668 21.80 12.55 7.69
CA SER A 668 23.19 12.27 8.10
C SER A 668 23.67 13.15 9.26
N SER A 669 23.16 14.39 9.38
CA SER A 669 23.58 15.36 10.40
C SER A 669 22.60 15.51 11.56
N GLY A 670 21.36 15.02 11.43
CA GLY A 670 20.32 15.17 12.46
C GLY A 670 19.79 16.61 12.58
N GLY A 671 20.15 17.49 11.64
CA GLY A 671 19.81 18.90 11.61
C GLY A 671 19.64 19.42 10.18
N SER A 672 19.84 20.72 9.99
CA SER A 672 19.81 21.36 8.67
C SER A 672 21.18 21.28 8.01
N THR A 673 21.22 21.13 6.69
CA THR A 673 22.44 21.14 5.88
C THR A 673 22.22 22.02 4.67
N LEU A 674 23.23 22.83 4.33
CA LEU A 674 23.19 23.73 3.19
C LEU A 674 23.46 22.96 1.88
N TYR A 675 22.53 23.06 0.95
CA TYR A 675 22.63 22.47 -0.38
C TYR A 675 22.60 23.56 -1.45
N LEU A 676 23.35 23.31 -2.52
CA LEU A 676 23.19 24.00 -3.78
C LEU A 676 22.47 23.09 -4.77
N HIS A 677 21.35 23.58 -5.28
CA HIS A 677 20.57 22.95 -6.32
C HIS A 677 20.91 23.59 -7.66
N ILE A 678 21.14 22.77 -8.68
CA ILE A 678 21.60 23.22 -10.00
C ILE A 678 20.68 22.63 -11.06
N GLY A 679 20.01 23.48 -11.82
CA GLY A 679 19.23 23.09 -13.00
C GLY A 679 20.03 23.40 -14.26
N LEU A 680 20.27 22.40 -15.11
CA LEU A 680 21.01 22.57 -16.36
C LEU A 680 20.08 22.87 -17.53
N TYR A 681 20.63 23.49 -18.57
CA TYR A 681 19.92 23.73 -19.83
C TYR A 681 19.49 22.44 -20.54
N SER A 682 20.23 21.35 -20.33
CA SER A 682 19.87 20.00 -20.80
C SER A 682 18.69 19.35 -20.06
N GLY A 683 18.13 20.01 -19.04
CA GLY A 683 17.03 19.46 -18.22
C GLY A 683 17.49 18.47 -17.14
N VAL A 684 18.79 18.38 -16.91
CA VAL A 684 19.38 17.66 -15.76
C VAL A 684 19.33 18.54 -14.52
N TYR A 685 18.92 17.95 -13.41
CA TYR A 685 18.96 18.51 -12.07
C TYR A 685 20.11 17.89 -11.28
N LEU A 686 20.84 18.73 -10.54
CA LEU A 686 21.88 18.34 -9.60
C LEU A 686 21.57 18.89 -8.21
N ARG A 687 21.95 18.13 -7.19
CA ARG A 687 21.99 18.59 -5.80
C ARG A 687 23.37 18.32 -5.23
N THR A 688 24.03 19.35 -4.71
CA THR A 688 25.36 19.28 -4.11
C THR A 688 25.33 19.81 -2.69
N VAL A 689 26.10 19.22 -1.80
CA VAL A 689 26.34 19.80 -0.47
C VAL A 689 27.26 21.00 -0.65
N LEU A 690 26.89 22.13 -0.04
CA LEU A 690 27.71 23.32 0.03
C LEU A 690 28.33 23.39 1.43
N ASP A 691 29.66 23.27 1.52
CA ASP A 691 30.36 23.39 2.79
C ASP A 691 30.26 24.84 3.32
N GLU A 692 29.76 25.00 4.55
CA GLU A 692 29.51 26.32 5.14
C GLU A 692 30.80 27.11 5.45
N VAL A 693 31.97 26.46 5.42
CA VAL A 693 33.26 27.08 5.76
C VAL A 693 34.11 27.30 4.51
N THR A 694 34.31 26.27 3.70
CA THR A 694 35.19 26.33 2.53
C THR A 694 34.46 26.81 1.28
N GLY A 695 33.14 26.63 1.21
CA GLY A 695 32.34 26.88 0.01
C GLY A 695 32.57 25.82 -1.09
N GLU A 696 33.22 24.70 -0.79
CA GLU A 696 33.38 23.59 -1.75
C GLU A 696 32.07 22.82 -1.97
N LEU A 697 31.90 22.30 -3.19
CA LEU A 697 30.74 21.51 -3.59
C LEU A 697 31.10 20.03 -3.57
N SER A 698 30.33 19.24 -2.83
CA SER A 698 30.54 17.79 -2.68
C SER A 698 29.23 17.00 -2.79
N ASP A 699 29.32 15.67 -2.75
CA ASP A 699 28.16 14.76 -2.72
C ASP A 699 27.11 15.00 -3.81
N THR A 700 27.54 15.29 -5.04
CA THR A 700 26.64 15.56 -6.16
C THR A 700 25.71 14.38 -6.46
N ARG A 701 24.40 14.65 -6.46
CA ARG A 701 23.34 13.75 -6.96
C ARG A 701 22.79 14.31 -8.26
N THR A 702 22.49 13.45 -9.23
CA THR A 702 22.06 13.86 -10.58
C THR A 702 20.77 13.17 -10.98
N ARG A 703 19.84 13.89 -11.60
CA ARG A 703 18.62 13.30 -12.19
C ARG A 703 18.19 14.06 -13.42
N PHE A 704 17.78 13.35 -14.47
CA PHE A 704 17.16 13.95 -15.65
C PHE A 704 15.68 14.19 -15.37
N LEU A 705 15.21 15.44 -15.50
CA LEU A 705 13.80 15.80 -15.22
C LEU A 705 12.93 15.83 -16.47
N GLY A 706 13.54 16.06 -17.63
CA GLY A 706 12.85 16.22 -18.89
C GLY A 706 13.69 16.99 -19.92
N PRO A 707 13.23 17.08 -21.18
CA PRO A 707 13.97 17.75 -22.25
C PRO A 707 13.99 19.29 -22.15
N LYS A 708 13.12 19.91 -21.34
CA LYS A 708 13.11 21.37 -21.16
C LYS A 708 14.17 21.80 -20.13
N PRO A 709 14.80 22.99 -20.28
CA PRO A 709 15.74 23.53 -19.30
C PRO A 709 15.14 23.55 -17.89
N ALA A 710 15.90 23.06 -16.90
CA ALA A 710 15.42 22.95 -15.54
C ALA A 710 15.43 24.33 -14.85
N LYS A 711 14.27 24.78 -14.34
CA LYS A 711 14.14 25.96 -13.48
C LYS A 711 13.95 25.51 -12.04
N LEU A 712 14.43 26.29 -11.07
CA LEU A 712 14.41 25.95 -9.66
C LEU A 712 13.79 27.07 -8.85
N PHE A 713 12.87 26.70 -7.97
CA PHE A 713 12.17 27.62 -7.06
C PHE A 713 12.15 27.04 -5.67
N ARG A 714 12.19 27.92 -4.67
CA ARG A 714 12.03 27.55 -3.28
C ARG A 714 10.55 27.66 -2.90
N VAL A 715 10.02 26.62 -2.27
CA VAL A 715 8.64 26.57 -1.78
C VAL A 715 8.60 26.01 -0.36
N SER A 716 7.51 26.26 0.36
CA SER A 716 7.25 25.66 1.68
C SER A 716 6.10 24.68 1.59
N VAL A 717 6.29 23.46 2.09
CA VAL A 717 5.25 22.43 2.13
C VAL A 717 5.30 21.70 3.48
N GLN A 718 4.18 21.68 4.20
CA GLN A 718 4.07 21.11 5.55
C GLN A 718 5.11 21.65 6.54
N GLY A 719 5.34 22.97 6.52
CA GLY A 719 6.35 23.63 7.35
C GLY A 719 7.81 23.27 7.04
N GLN A 720 8.08 22.59 5.91
CA GLN A 720 9.44 22.27 5.46
C GLN A 720 9.78 23.02 4.17
N THR A 721 11.02 23.49 4.08
CA THR A 721 11.57 24.04 2.84
C THR A 721 11.79 22.93 1.81
N ALA A 722 11.26 23.12 0.60
CA ALA A 722 11.40 22.21 -0.52
C ALA A 722 11.83 22.95 -1.80
N VAL A 723 12.36 22.21 -2.77
CA VAL A 723 12.72 22.71 -4.10
C VAL A 723 11.65 22.29 -5.10
N LEU A 724 11.02 23.25 -5.77
CA LEU A 724 10.19 23.02 -6.94
C LEU A 724 11.05 23.16 -8.19
N ALA A 725 11.29 22.03 -8.87
CA ALA A 725 12.05 21.97 -10.10
C ALA A 725 11.13 21.80 -11.30
N LEU A 726 11.12 22.76 -12.23
CA LEU A 726 10.26 22.75 -13.41
C LEU A 726 11.05 22.35 -14.66
N SER A 727 10.52 21.39 -15.43
CA SER A 727 11.03 20.99 -16.75
C SER A 727 9.85 20.62 -17.67
N SER A 728 9.78 19.40 -18.22
CA SER A 728 8.59 18.89 -18.91
C SER A 728 7.42 18.67 -17.96
N ARG A 729 7.72 18.33 -16.70
CA ARG A 729 6.78 18.24 -15.58
C ARG A 729 7.32 19.02 -14.37
N PRO A 730 6.46 19.44 -13.44
CA PRO A 730 6.90 19.94 -12.15
C PRO A 730 7.37 18.77 -11.27
N TRP A 731 8.51 18.95 -10.60
CA TRP A 731 9.07 18.00 -9.64
C TRP A 731 9.25 18.70 -8.29
N LEU A 732 8.92 18.02 -7.20
CA LEU A 732 9.16 18.50 -5.85
C LEU A 732 10.28 17.70 -5.20
N GLY A 733 11.34 18.39 -4.80
CA GLY A 733 12.44 17.86 -4.00
C GLY A 733 12.26 18.23 -2.53
N TYR A 734 12.08 17.24 -1.67
CA TYR A 734 11.81 17.44 -0.24
C TYR A 734 12.49 16.37 0.60
N SER A 735 12.57 16.61 1.92
CA SER A 735 13.02 15.59 2.87
C SER A 735 11.81 14.79 3.33
N ASP A 736 11.82 13.48 3.10
CA ASP A 736 10.71 12.61 3.44
C ASP A 736 10.42 12.68 4.96
N PRO A 737 9.16 12.92 5.39
CA PRO A 737 8.84 13.07 6.80
C PRO A 737 9.24 11.87 7.66
N VAL A 738 9.22 10.65 7.09
CA VAL A 738 9.44 9.37 7.79
C VAL A 738 10.91 8.96 7.77
N THR A 739 11.48 8.77 6.58
CA THR A 739 12.87 8.28 6.39
C THR A 739 13.91 9.39 6.55
N LYS A 740 13.49 10.67 6.51
CA LYS A 740 14.36 11.86 6.45
C LYS A 740 15.29 11.89 5.24
N GLY A 741 15.16 10.93 4.31
CA GLY A 741 15.89 10.90 3.07
C GLY A 741 15.36 11.94 2.09
N PHE A 742 16.23 12.46 1.23
CA PHE A 742 15.78 13.34 0.15
C PHE A 742 15.06 12.57 -0.94
N MET A 743 13.84 12.98 -1.25
CA MET A 743 13.04 12.49 -2.35
C MET A 743 12.88 13.56 -3.42
N LEU A 744 12.77 13.13 -4.67
CA LEU A 744 12.42 13.98 -5.80
C LEU A 744 11.27 13.31 -6.55
N THR A 745 10.07 13.87 -6.42
CA THR A 745 8.82 13.24 -6.88
C THR A 745 8.13 14.16 -7.88
N PRO A 746 7.63 13.67 -9.02
CA PRO A 746 6.90 14.51 -9.95
C PRO A 746 5.54 14.88 -9.35
N LEU A 747 4.99 16.02 -9.75
CA LEU A 747 3.62 16.39 -9.41
C LEU A 747 2.67 15.86 -10.50
N ASN A 748 1.52 15.33 -10.11
CA ASN A 748 0.44 15.03 -11.06
C ASN A 748 -0.27 16.32 -11.47
N TYR A 749 0.44 17.13 -12.24
CA TYR A 749 0.02 18.47 -12.60
C TYR A 749 0.57 18.86 -13.97
N PRO A 750 -0.09 19.78 -14.70
CA PRO A 750 0.41 20.25 -15.98
C PRO A 750 1.80 20.88 -15.89
N ALA A 751 2.50 20.93 -17.02
CA ALA A 751 3.81 21.59 -17.11
C ALA A 751 3.69 23.08 -16.78
N LEU A 752 4.42 23.54 -15.77
CA LEU A 752 4.47 24.93 -15.35
C LEU A 752 5.70 25.64 -15.94
N GLU A 753 5.55 26.90 -16.33
CA GLU A 753 6.64 27.71 -16.87
C GLU A 753 7.41 28.45 -15.77
N TRP A 754 6.74 28.78 -14.67
CA TRP A 754 7.29 29.43 -13.48
C TRP A 754 6.46 29.03 -12.25
N GLY A 755 7.08 29.06 -11.07
CA GLY A 755 6.41 28.77 -9.80
C GLY A 755 6.98 29.61 -8.67
N TRP A 756 6.16 29.96 -7.69
CA TRP A 756 6.57 30.68 -6.48
C TRP A 756 5.75 30.23 -5.27
N ASN A 757 6.25 30.51 -4.07
CA ASN A 757 5.50 30.28 -2.83
C ASN A 757 4.25 31.18 -2.81
N PHE A 758 3.18 30.77 -2.13
CA PHE A 758 1.95 31.57 -2.00
C PHE A 758 1.33 31.36 -0.63
N SER A 759 0.96 32.44 0.06
CA SER A 759 0.25 32.38 1.33
C SER A 759 -0.91 33.38 1.40
N SER A 760 -2.08 32.90 1.81
CA SER A 760 -3.31 33.67 1.98
C SER A 760 -4.16 33.08 3.11
N GLU A 761 -5.24 33.76 3.50
CA GLU A 761 -6.18 33.26 4.51
C GLU A 761 -6.88 31.96 4.06
N GLN A 762 -7.13 31.80 2.76
CA GLN A 762 -7.77 30.60 2.19
C GLN A 762 -6.78 29.45 2.00
N CYS A 763 -5.50 29.77 1.81
CA CYS A 763 -4.43 28.79 1.58
C CYS A 763 -3.16 29.25 2.30
N THR A 764 -2.92 28.69 3.47
CA THR A 764 -1.81 29.09 4.35
C THR A 764 -0.45 28.72 3.76
N GLU A 765 -0.35 27.51 3.17
CA GLU A 765 0.83 26.99 2.47
C GLU A 765 0.45 26.53 1.06
N GLY A 766 0.55 27.44 0.10
CA GLY A 766 0.26 27.19 -1.30
C GLY A 766 1.44 27.55 -2.20
N MET A 767 1.22 27.32 -3.48
CA MET A 767 2.12 27.71 -4.56
C MET A 767 1.30 28.38 -5.65
N VAL A 768 1.91 29.36 -6.31
CA VAL A 768 1.39 29.98 -7.51
C VAL A 768 2.25 29.59 -8.70
N GLY A 769 1.62 29.22 -9.81
CA GLY A 769 2.29 28.83 -11.04
C GLY A 769 1.62 29.40 -12.27
N ILE A 770 2.36 29.41 -13.38
CA ILE A 770 1.83 29.84 -14.68
C ILE A 770 1.95 28.72 -15.72
N GLN A 771 0.91 28.59 -16.54
CA GLN A 771 0.84 27.64 -17.64
C GLN A 771 0.24 28.34 -18.87
N GLY A 772 1.06 28.70 -19.85
CA GLY A 772 0.58 29.46 -21.01
C GLY A 772 -0.05 30.78 -20.56
N GLN A 773 -1.36 30.94 -20.79
CA GLN A 773 -2.11 32.14 -20.37
C GLN A 773 -2.77 32.01 -18.99
N ASN A 774 -2.62 30.89 -18.29
CA ASN A 774 -3.36 30.63 -17.07
C ASN A 774 -2.47 30.81 -15.83
N LEU A 775 -2.98 31.55 -14.86
CA LEU A 775 -2.49 31.61 -13.48
C LEU A 775 -3.17 30.49 -12.69
N ARG A 776 -2.37 29.67 -12.00
CA ARG A 776 -2.87 28.59 -11.15
C ARG A 776 -2.36 28.74 -9.72
N ILE A 777 -3.26 28.57 -8.75
CA ILE A 777 -2.91 28.49 -7.33
C ILE A 777 -3.26 27.08 -6.87
N PHE A 778 -2.28 26.41 -6.26
CA PHE A 778 -2.41 25.02 -5.84
C PHE A 778 -1.63 24.75 -4.56
N SER A 779 -2.00 23.68 -3.85
CA SER A 779 -1.31 23.22 -2.65
C SER A 779 -1.00 21.72 -2.74
N ILE A 780 -0.10 21.25 -1.89
CA ILE A 780 0.24 19.83 -1.75
C ILE A 780 -0.03 19.44 -0.31
N GLU A 781 -1.10 18.69 -0.10
CA GLU A 781 -1.53 18.31 1.25
C GLU A 781 -0.74 17.14 1.84
N LYS A 782 -0.31 16.17 1.00
CA LYS A 782 0.31 14.92 1.44
C LYS A 782 1.65 14.67 0.73
N LEU A 783 2.74 14.63 1.51
CA LEU A 783 4.09 14.32 1.01
C LEU A 783 4.47 12.83 1.10
N THR A 784 3.73 12.05 1.88
CA THR A 784 4.08 10.65 2.18
C THR A 784 3.60 9.65 1.13
N ASN A 785 2.63 10.03 0.29
CA ASN A 785 2.11 9.17 -0.77
C ASN A 785 2.60 9.65 -2.15
N ASN A 786 3.55 8.93 -2.74
CA ASN A 786 4.13 9.23 -4.05
C ASN A 786 3.59 8.32 -5.18
N LEU A 787 2.53 7.54 -4.90
CA LEU A 787 1.82 6.70 -5.84
C LEU A 787 0.31 7.01 -5.78
N LEU A 788 -0.16 7.78 -6.75
CA LEU A 788 -1.57 8.13 -6.88
C LEU A 788 -2.37 6.95 -7.40
N GLN A 789 -3.60 6.82 -6.91
CA GLN A 789 -4.53 5.78 -7.32
C GLN A 789 -5.80 6.41 -7.84
N GLU A 790 -6.21 6.02 -9.04
CA GLU A 790 -7.56 6.26 -9.55
C GLU A 790 -8.26 4.90 -9.68
N SER A 791 -9.55 4.83 -9.34
CA SER A 791 -10.30 3.56 -9.35
C SER A 791 -11.57 3.65 -10.19
N ILE A 792 -11.87 2.56 -10.89
CA ILE A 792 -13.07 2.35 -11.69
C ILE A 792 -13.79 1.13 -11.10
N PRO A 793 -15.04 1.24 -10.63
CA PRO A 793 -15.79 0.11 -10.08
C PRO A 793 -16.01 -1.00 -11.12
N LEU A 794 -15.94 -2.25 -10.65
CA LEU A 794 -16.22 -3.47 -11.42
C LEU A 794 -17.46 -4.19 -10.84
N THR A 795 -17.94 -5.21 -11.53
CA THR A 795 -19.21 -5.88 -11.18
C THR A 795 -19.00 -7.02 -10.19
N TYR A 796 -18.06 -7.93 -10.46
CA TYR A 796 -17.73 -9.11 -9.65
C TYR A 796 -16.22 -9.18 -9.38
N THR A 797 -15.76 -10.17 -8.61
CA THR A 797 -14.33 -10.35 -8.35
C THR A 797 -13.56 -10.60 -9.66
N PRO A 798 -12.58 -9.76 -10.01
CA PRO A 798 -11.84 -9.90 -11.25
C PRO A 798 -10.85 -11.08 -11.18
N ARG A 799 -10.64 -11.75 -12.31
CA ARG A 799 -9.78 -12.95 -12.41
C ARG A 799 -8.51 -12.68 -13.19
N ARG A 800 -8.64 -12.09 -14.38
CA ARG A 800 -7.55 -11.72 -15.30
C ARG A 800 -8.02 -10.58 -16.19
N PHE A 801 -7.07 -9.86 -16.78
CA PHE A 801 -7.38 -8.83 -17.76
C PHE A 801 -6.32 -8.75 -18.86
N VAL A 802 -6.71 -8.27 -20.03
CA VAL A 802 -5.85 -8.11 -21.21
C VAL A 802 -6.07 -6.76 -21.86
N ARG A 803 -5.02 -6.23 -22.48
CA ARG A 803 -5.05 -4.95 -23.18
C ARG A 803 -5.38 -5.19 -24.66
N HIS A 804 -6.12 -4.29 -25.27
CA HIS A 804 -6.20 -4.22 -26.73
C HIS A 804 -4.81 -3.92 -27.33
N PRO A 805 -4.40 -4.57 -28.44
CA PRO A 805 -3.07 -4.37 -29.02
C PRO A 805 -2.82 -2.93 -29.47
N GLU A 806 -3.83 -2.28 -30.06
CA GLU A 806 -3.67 -0.98 -30.73
C GLU A 806 -4.36 0.18 -30.01
N HIS A 807 -5.37 -0.09 -29.17
CA HIS A 807 -6.22 0.93 -28.56
C HIS A 807 -6.04 0.92 -27.03
N PRO A 808 -6.28 2.03 -26.33
CA PRO A 808 -6.09 2.13 -24.90
C PRO A 808 -7.25 1.51 -24.10
N CYS A 809 -7.73 0.32 -24.47
CA CYS A 809 -8.83 -0.38 -23.80
C CYS A 809 -8.34 -1.66 -23.12
N PHE A 810 -8.99 -2.04 -22.02
CA PHE A 810 -8.77 -3.31 -21.32
C PHE A 810 -10.04 -4.15 -21.27
N TYR A 811 -9.86 -5.47 -21.23
CA TYR A 811 -10.93 -6.45 -21.10
C TYR A 811 -10.69 -7.25 -19.83
N VAL A 812 -11.64 -7.18 -18.89
CA VAL A 812 -11.56 -7.83 -17.58
C VAL A 812 -12.56 -8.97 -17.53
N ILE A 813 -12.11 -10.16 -17.14
CA ILE A 813 -13.02 -11.26 -16.79
C ILE A 813 -13.27 -11.27 -15.29
N GLU A 814 -14.53 -11.37 -14.91
CA GLU A 814 -14.98 -11.28 -13.52
C GLU A 814 -15.86 -12.50 -13.21
N ALA A 815 -15.68 -13.10 -12.02
CA ALA A 815 -16.44 -14.29 -11.63
C ALA A 815 -16.51 -14.46 -10.11
N ASP A 816 -17.73 -14.56 -9.59
CA ASP A 816 -17.99 -14.84 -8.19
C ASP A 816 -18.68 -16.20 -7.99
N ASN A 817 -18.20 -16.91 -6.98
CA ASN A 817 -18.75 -18.18 -6.55
C ASN A 817 -19.83 -17.98 -5.48
N ASN A 818 -20.82 -18.87 -5.48
CA ASN A 818 -21.99 -18.86 -4.61
C ASN A 818 -22.82 -17.58 -4.68
N ILE A 819 -22.95 -16.99 -5.87
CA ILE A 819 -23.76 -15.78 -6.11
C ILE A 819 -24.80 -16.10 -7.18
N LEU A 820 -26.03 -15.63 -6.98
CA LEU A 820 -27.11 -15.84 -7.94
C LEU A 820 -26.82 -15.13 -9.26
N SER A 821 -27.03 -15.84 -10.38
CA SER A 821 -26.92 -15.24 -11.70
C SER A 821 -27.95 -14.12 -11.89
N PRO A 822 -27.66 -13.08 -12.71
CA PRO A 822 -28.63 -12.01 -12.99
C PRO A 822 -29.98 -12.53 -13.49
N ALA A 823 -29.98 -13.54 -14.38
CA ALA A 823 -31.19 -14.16 -14.91
C ALA A 823 -32.00 -14.89 -13.82
N THR A 824 -31.33 -15.58 -12.88
CA THR A 824 -32.00 -16.21 -11.73
C THR A 824 -32.58 -15.15 -10.80
N LYS A 825 -31.83 -14.09 -10.53
CA LYS A 825 -32.28 -12.96 -9.69
C LYS A 825 -33.55 -12.33 -10.27
N GLN A 826 -33.57 -12.06 -11.57
CA GLN A 826 -34.73 -11.47 -12.25
C GLN A 826 -35.96 -12.38 -12.16
N LYS A 827 -35.80 -13.69 -12.40
CA LYS A 827 -36.91 -14.67 -12.26
C LYS A 827 -37.50 -14.68 -10.85
N LEU A 828 -36.67 -14.58 -9.80
CA LEU A 828 -37.14 -14.54 -8.42
C LEU A 828 -37.86 -13.23 -8.07
N LEU A 829 -37.44 -12.11 -8.66
CA LEU A 829 -38.10 -10.82 -8.48
C LEU A 829 -39.45 -10.74 -9.22
N GLU A 830 -39.59 -11.43 -10.35
CA GLU A 830 -40.82 -11.47 -11.15
C GLU A 830 -41.86 -12.47 -10.62
N ASP A 831 -41.47 -13.41 -9.75
CA ASP A 831 -42.37 -14.44 -9.22
C ASP A 831 -43.20 -13.91 -8.03
N PRO A 832 -44.52 -13.69 -8.18
CA PRO A 832 -45.38 -13.17 -7.11
C PRO A 832 -45.64 -14.20 -5.99
N SER A 833 -45.26 -15.47 -6.17
CA SER A 833 -45.42 -16.53 -5.18
C SER A 833 -44.23 -16.67 -4.23
N VAL A 834 -43.10 -16.00 -4.53
CA VAL A 834 -41.91 -16.00 -3.67
C VAL A 834 -42.23 -15.24 -2.38
N VAL A 835 -42.15 -15.99 -1.30
CA VAL A 835 -42.58 -15.62 0.04
C VAL A 835 -41.78 -14.41 0.53
N ASN A 836 -42.36 -13.20 0.45
CA ASN A 836 -42.23 -12.09 1.42
C ASN A 836 -42.40 -10.66 0.86
N GLY A 837 -42.81 -10.46 -0.40
CA GLY A 837 -43.48 -9.22 -0.86
C GLY A 837 -42.65 -7.92 -0.95
N ASP A 838 -41.38 -7.92 -0.57
CA ASP A 838 -40.47 -6.79 -0.77
C ASP A 838 -39.46 -7.10 -1.89
N ALA A 839 -39.61 -6.40 -3.01
CA ALA A 839 -38.80 -6.53 -4.22
C ALA A 839 -37.77 -5.40 -4.37
N THR A 840 -37.57 -4.59 -3.31
CA THR A 840 -36.64 -3.46 -3.36
C THR A 840 -35.20 -3.98 -3.51
N ILE A 841 -34.51 -3.54 -4.56
CA ILE A 841 -33.14 -3.97 -4.84
C ILE A 841 -32.20 -3.11 -4.00
N LEU A 842 -31.48 -3.76 -3.08
CA LEU A 842 -30.43 -3.12 -2.29
C LEU A 842 -29.12 -2.98 -3.10
N PRO A 843 -28.36 -1.87 -2.93
CA PRO A 843 -27.06 -1.68 -3.55
C PRO A 843 -26.06 -2.80 -3.17
N PRO A 844 -25.53 -3.57 -4.13
CA PRO A 844 -24.60 -4.66 -3.83
C PRO A 844 -23.26 -4.19 -3.23
N GLU A 845 -22.82 -2.97 -3.51
CA GLU A 845 -21.61 -2.38 -2.94
C GLU A 845 -21.69 -2.19 -1.42
N GLU A 846 -22.89 -1.97 -0.88
CA GLU A 846 -23.15 -1.80 0.55
C GLU A 846 -23.58 -3.11 1.22
N PHE A 847 -24.51 -3.85 0.59
CA PHE A 847 -25.15 -5.02 1.20
C PHE A 847 -24.61 -6.36 0.71
N GLY A 848 -23.75 -6.38 -0.30
CA GLY A 848 -23.30 -7.59 -0.98
C GLY A 848 -24.36 -8.17 -1.95
N TYR A 849 -23.91 -9.02 -2.87
CA TYR A 849 -24.85 -9.73 -3.74
C TYR A 849 -25.58 -10.87 -3.00
N PRO A 850 -26.84 -11.16 -3.38
CA PRO A 850 -27.57 -12.32 -2.88
C PRO A 850 -26.83 -13.63 -3.16
N ARG A 851 -26.62 -14.43 -2.12
CA ARG A 851 -25.88 -15.69 -2.18
C ARG A 851 -26.77 -16.83 -2.68
N GLY A 852 -26.19 -17.73 -3.47
CA GLY A 852 -26.83 -18.97 -3.91
C GLY A 852 -25.82 -20.10 -4.00
N THR A 853 -26.02 -21.17 -3.21
CA THR A 853 -25.09 -22.31 -3.18
C THR A 853 -24.95 -22.95 -4.56
N ASN A 854 -23.72 -23.22 -5.00
CA ASN A 854 -23.38 -23.80 -6.30
C ASN A 854 -23.80 -22.95 -7.51
N HIS A 855 -24.08 -21.66 -7.31
CA HIS A 855 -24.28 -20.70 -8.39
C HIS A 855 -23.04 -19.85 -8.64
N TRP A 856 -22.84 -19.48 -9.90
CA TRP A 856 -21.82 -18.56 -10.37
C TRP A 856 -22.47 -17.38 -11.06
N ALA A 857 -21.89 -16.21 -10.83
CA ALA A 857 -22.17 -15.00 -11.59
C ALA A 857 -20.85 -14.53 -12.21
N SER A 858 -20.83 -14.30 -13.52
CA SER A 858 -19.62 -13.95 -14.26
C SER A 858 -19.93 -13.02 -15.42
N CYS A 859 -18.98 -12.15 -15.76
CA CYS A 859 -19.09 -11.24 -16.90
C CYS A 859 -17.73 -10.88 -17.49
N ILE A 860 -17.77 -10.25 -18.65
CA ILE A 860 -16.64 -9.61 -19.33
C ILE A 860 -16.91 -8.11 -19.36
N SER A 861 -16.00 -7.30 -18.81
CA SER A 861 -16.12 -5.84 -18.78
C SER A 861 -15.07 -5.19 -19.68
N VAL A 862 -15.51 -4.26 -20.53
CA VAL A 862 -14.64 -3.41 -21.36
C VAL A 862 -14.36 -2.12 -20.63
N VAL A 863 -13.09 -1.82 -20.32
CA VAL A 863 -12.68 -0.68 -19.51
C VAL A 863 -11.87 0.30 -20.36
N ASP A 864 -12.27 1.57 -20.33
CA ASP A 864 -11.45 2.68 -20.82
C ASP A 864 -10.83 3.42 -19.61
N PRO A 865 -9.52 3.27 -19.38
CA PRO A 865 -8.84 3.88 -18.26
C PRO A 865 -8.31 5.30 -18.56
N VAL A 866 -8.39 5.80 -19.79
CA VAL A 866 -7.77 7.08 -20.17
C VAL A 866 -8.81 8.14 -20.47
N THR A 867 -9.77 7.86 -21.35
CA THR A 867 -10.66 8.91 -21.90
C THR A 867 -11.91 9.08 -21.04
N GLU A 868 -12.71 8.01 -20.93
CA GLU A 868 -13.98 8.05 -20.19
C GLU A 868 -13.85 7.62 -18.73
N LYS A 869 -12.73 6.96 -18.36
CA LYS A 869 -12.43 6.45 -17.01
C LYS A 869 -13.59 5.63 -16.41
N LYS A 870 -14.19 4.74 -17.20
CA LYS A 870 -15.33 3.91 -16.79
C LYS A 870 -15.37 2.57 -17.54
N VAL A 871 -16.27 1.69 -17.10
CA VAL A 871 -16.66 0.50 -17.86
C VAL A 871 -17.58 0.95 -19.01
N LEU A 872 -17.18 0.64 -20.25
CA LEU A 872 -17.90 1.01 -21.47
C LEU A 872 -19.04 0.04 -21.76
N SER A 873 -18.78 -1.27 -21.65
CA SER A 873 -19.76 -2.33 -21.93
C SER A 873 -19.49 -3.56 -21.08
N THR A 874 -20.56 -4.31 -20.76
CA THR A 874 -20.52 -5.53 -19.94
C THR A 874 -21.27 -6.66 -20.64
N VAL A 875 -20.63 -7.81 -20.80
CA VAL A 875 -21.22 -9.03 -21.34
C VAL A 875 -21.40 -10.04 -20.21
N HIS A 876 -22.65 -10.29 -19.80
CA HIS A 876 -22.95 -11.27 -18.75
C HIS A 876 -22.90 -12.70 -19.28
N LEU A 877 -22.29 -13.61 -18.51
CA LEU A 877 -22.33 -15.04 -18.77
C LEU A 877 -23.53 -15.67 -18.05
N GLU A 878 -24.17 -16.62 -18.73
CA GLU A 878 -25.36 -17.31 -18.24
C GLU A 878 -25.06 -18.80 -17.96
N ASP A 879 -26.09 -19.58 -17.62
CA ASP A 879 -26.03 -21.05 -17.48
C ASP A 879 -24.98 -21.57 -16.49
N ASN A 880 -24.74 -20.82 -15.41
CA ASN A 880 -23.79 -21.17 -14.35
C ASN A 880 -22.34 -21.31 -14.86
N GLU A 881 -21.98 -20.49 -15.85
CA GLU A 881 -20.61 -20.39 -16.36
C GLU A 881 -19.78 -19.35 -15.60
N SER A 882 -18.53 -19.72 -15.33
CA SER A 882 -17.51 -18.82 -14.77
C SER A 882 -16.37 -18.64 -15.75
N ALA A 883 -16.01 -17.40 -16.09
CA ALA A 883 -14.79 -17.11 -16.82
C ALA A 883 -13.55 -17.39 -15.96
N VAL A 884 -12.58 -18.13 -16.53
CA VAL A 884 -11.36 -18.57 -15.83
C VAL A 884 -10.08 -18.11 -16.52
N SER A 885 -10.11 -17.83 -17.83
CA SER A 885 -8.95 -17.39 -18.59
C SER A 885 -9.35 -16.48 -19.75
N ILE A 886 -8.42 -15.64 -20.20
CA ILE A 886 -8.66 -14.66 -21.26
C ILE A 886 -7.35 -14.41 -22.04
N ALA A 887 -7.44 -14.26 -23.35
CA ALA A 887 -6.32 -13.90 -24.21
C ALA A 887 -6.80 -13.07 -25.40
N VAL A 888 -5.93 -12.20 -25.90
CA VAL A 888 -6.11 -11.53 -27.20
C VAL A 888 -5.22 -12.27 -28.22
N VAL A 889 -5.81 -12.74 -29.31
CA VAL A 889 -5.12 -13.62 -30.28
C VAL A 889 -5.37 -13.15 -31.70
N SER A 890 -4.28 -12.92 -32.43
CA SER A 890 -4.30 -12.69 -33.88
C SER A 890 -4.22 -14.03 -34.62
N PHE A 891 -5.14 -14.26 -35.56
CA PHE A 891 -5.22 -15.51 -36.32
C PHE A 891 -4.73 -15.32 -37.75
N ALA A 892 -3.66 -16.03 -38.13
CA ALA A 892 -3.13 -15.98 -39.50
C ALA A 892 -4.13 -16.51 -40.55
N SER A 893 -5.08 -17.35 -40.13
CA SER A 893 -6.17 -17.84 -40.98
C SER A 893 -7.22 -16.78 -41.32
N GLN A 894 -7.22 -15.63 -40.63
CA GLN A 894 -8.11 -14.49 -40.84
C GLN A 894 -7.34 -13.21 -41.17
N GLU A 895 -6.30 -13.29 -42.00
CA GLU A 895 -5.49 -12.13 -42.39
C GLU A 895 -4.89 -11.37 -41.19
N ASP A 896 -4.53 -12.12 -40.14
CA ASP A 896 -4.01 -11.61 -38.86
C ASP A 896 -4.99 -10.71 -38.08
N GLU A 897 -6.30 -10.81 -38.37
CA GLU A 897 -7.35 -10.20 -37.55
C GLU A 897 -7.25 -10.69 -36.09
N THR A 898 -7.45 -9.76 -35.15
CA THR A 898 -7.30 -10.00 -33.72
C THR A 898 -8.65 -10.20 -33.05
N PHE A 899 -8.74 -11.23 -32.21
CA PHE A 899 -9.96 -11.61 -31.50
C PHE A 899 -9.71 -11.69 -30.00
N LEU A 900 -10.78 -11.52 -29.22
CA LEU A 900 -10.79 -11.83 -27.80
C LEU A 900 -11.25 -13.27 -27.58
N VAL A 901 -10.46 -14.05 -26.85
CA VAL A 901 -10.76 -15.45 -26.53
C VAL A 901 -10.92 -15.59 -25.02
N VAL A 902 -12.04 -16.17 -24.58
CA VAL A 902 -12.37 -16.34 -23.15
C VAL A 902 -12.67 -17.81 -22.85
N GLY A 903 -11.97 -18.34 -21.85
CA GLY A 903 -12.18 -19.68 -21.34
C GLY A 903 -13.19 -19.70 -20.18
N THR A 904 -14.18 -20.59 -20.23
CA THR A 904 -15.20 -20.73 -19.17
C THR A 904 -15.33 -22.16 -18.67
N GLY A 905 -15.75 -22.31 -17.41
CA GLY A 905 -16.15 -23.58 -16.79
C GLY A 905 -17.60 -23.53 -16.33
N LYS A 906 -18.35 -24.63 -16.48
CA LYS A 906 -19.75 -24.75 -16.08
C LYS A 906 -19.92 -25.63 -14.84
N ASP A 907 -20.77 -25.19 -13.91
CA ASP A 907 -21.07 -25.86 -12.64
C ASP A 907 -19.80 -26.19 -11.84
N LEU A 908 -18.86 -25.24 -11.81
CA LEU A 908 -17.57 -25.44 -11.18
C LEU A 908 -17.71 -25.51 -9.65
N ILE A 909 -17.32 -26.63 -9.06
CA ILE A 909 -17.12 -26.77 -7.61
C ILE A 909 -15.63 -26.72 -7.35
N VAL A 910 -15.18 -25.86 -6.43
CA VAL A 910 -13.75 -25.63 -6.17
C VAL A 910 -13.12 -26.76 -5.36
N SER A 911 -13.81 -27.29 -4.35
CA SER A 911 -13.30 -28.35 -3.47
C SER A 911 -14.42 -29.27 -2.96
N PRO A 912 -14.34 -30.59 -3.18
CA PRO A 912 -13.44 -31.24 -4.14
C PRO A 912 -13.74 -30.75 -5.56
N ARG A 913 -12.69 -30.58 -6.37
CA ARG A 913 -12.85 -30.00 -7.71
C ARG A 913 -13.74 -30.87 -8.59
N SER A 914 -14.83 -30.30 -9.11
CA SER A 914 -15.71 -30.94 -10.10
C SER A 914 -16.37 -29.90 -10.99
N PHE A 915 -16.84 -30.31 -12.17
CA PHE A 915 -17.44 -29.44 -13.18
C PHE A 915 -18.27 -30.28 -14.17
N SER A 916 -19.20 -29.63 -14.87
CA SER A 916 -20.02 -30.29 -15.91
C SER A 916 -19.38 -30.23 -17.30
N ALA A 917 -18.76 -29.10 -17.66
CA ALA A 917 -18.12 -28.88 -18.96
C ALA A 917 -17.20 -27.65 -18.93
N GLY A 918 -16.29 -27.55 -19.91
CA GLY A 918 -15.57 -26.32 -20.23
C GLY A 918 -15.95 -25.77 -21.60
N PHE A 919 -15.74 -24.48 -21.82
CA PHE A 919 -15.95 -23.82 -23.11
C PHE A 919 -14.86 -22.80 -23.43
N ILE A 920 -14.67 -22.53 -24.72
CA ILE A 920 -13.87 -21.41 -25.24
C ILE A 920 -14.78 -20.54 -26.11
N HIS A 921 -14.99 -19.31 -25.68
CA HIS A 921 -15.75 -18.28 -26.39
C HIS A 921 -14.80 -17.41 -27.21
N VAL A 922 -15.23 -17.03 -28.42
CA VAL A 922 -14.49 -16.13 -29.29
C VAL A 922 -15.35 -14.91 -29.60
N PHE A 923 -14.78 -13.73 -29.39
CA PHE A 923 -15.39 -12.44 -29.68
C PHE A 923 -14.52 -11.65 -30.66
N ARG A 924 -15.17 -10.91 -31.55
CA ARG A 924 -14.55 -9.94 -32.46
C ARG A 924 -14.64 -8.55 -31.85
N PHE A 925 -13.60 -7.74 -32.05
CA PHE A 925 -13.60 -6.35 -31.63
C PHE A 925 -14.43 -5.50 -32.61
N HIS A 926 -15.29 -4.63 -32.07
CA HIS A 926 -16.06 -3.65 -32.83
C HIS A 926 -15.84 -2.25 -32.23
N GLU A 927 -16.09 -1.19 -33.01
CA GLU A 927 -15.86 0.21 -32.63
C GLU A 927 -14.50 0.46 -31.96
N ASP A 928 -13.39 0.13 -32.63
CA ASP A 928 -12.02 0.32 -32.10
C ASP A 928 -11.79 -0.40 -30.74
N GLY A 929 -12.51 -1.51 -30.51
CA GLY A 929 -12.40 -2.34 -29.32
C GLY A 929 -13.31 -1.94 -28.16
N LYS A 930 -14.20 -0.95 -28.32
CA LYS A 930 -15.16 -0.53 -27.29
C LYS A 930 -16.32 -1.50 -27.09
N GLU A 931 -16.65 -2.28 -28.13
CA GLU A 931 -17.69 -3.29 -28.11
C GLU A 931 -17.15 -4.67 -28.52
N LEU A 932 -17.83 -5.72 -28.05
CA LEU A 932 -17.50 -7.12 -28.32
C LEU A 932 -18.65 -7.80 -29.06
N GLU A 933 -18.39 -8.31 -30.26
CA GLU A 933 -19.33 -9.13 -31.02
C GLU A 933 -19.05 -10.61 -30.78
N PHE A 934 -20.05 -11.37 -30.31
CA PHE A 934 -19.92 -12.82 -30.10
C PHE A 934 -19.90 -13.58 -31.44
N ILE A 935 -18.88 -14.42 -31.64
CA ILE A 935 -18.72 -15.23 -32.87
C ILE A 935 -19.20 -16.66 -32.66
N HIS A 936 -18.56 -17.42 -31.76
CA HIS A 936 -18.96 -18.79 -31.44
C HIS A 936 -18.39 -19.25 -30.10
N LYS A 937 -18.93 -20.39 -29.62
CA LYS A 937 -18.56 -21.06 -28.38
C LYS A 937 -18.22 -22.52 -28.65
N THR A 938 -16.99 -22.92 -28.34
CA THR A 938 -16.48 -24.29 -28.56
C THR A 938 -16.47 -25.05 -27.25
N LYS A 939 -17.08 -26.23 -27.19
CA LYS A 939 -17.08 -27.10 -26.00
C LYS A 939 -15.76 -27.87 -25.89
N VAL A 940 -15.23 -27.96 -24.67
CA VAL A 940 -14.02 -28.73 -24.31
C VAL A 940 -14.30 -29.61 -23.08
N GLU A 941 -13.41 -30.57 -22.81
CA GLU A 941 -13.60 -31.59 -21.78
C GLU A 941 -13.45 -31.02 -20.36
N GLU A 942 -12.51 -30.11 -20.15
CA GLU A 942 -12.27 -29.43 -18.86
C GLU A 942 -12.22 -27.91 -19.02
N PRO A 943 -12.43 -27.12 -17.94
CA PRO A 943 -12.24 -25.68 -17.98
C PRO A 943 -10.83 -25.30 -18.45
N PRO A 944 -10.68 -24.50 -19.53
CA PRO A 944 -9.38 -24.08 -20.04
C PRO A 944 -8.78 -23.02 -19.12
N MET A 945 -7.87 -23.43 -18.24
CA MET A 945 -7.30 -22.55 -17.20
C MET A 945 -6.24 -21.58 -17.74
N ALA A 946 -5.71 -21.80 -18.95
CA ALA A 946 -4.72 -20.93 -19.57
C ALA A 946 -4.94 -20.80 -21.08
N LEU A 947 -4.83 -19.59 -21.61
CA LEU A 947 -4.93 -19.25 -23.03
C LEU A 947 -3.78 -18.31 -23.40
N LEU A 948 -3.21 -18.49 -24.61
CA LEU A 948 -2.10 -17.67 -25.10
C LEU A 948 -2.11 -17.61 -26.63
N ALA A 949 -1.75 -16.46 -27.20
CA ALA A 949 -1.49 -16.35 -28.63
C ALA A 949 -0.15 -17.02 -28.98
N PHE A 950 -0.13 -17.88 -30.00
CA PHE A 950 1.07 -18.60 -30.41
C PHE A 950 1.12 -18.77 -31.94
N GLN A 951 2.06 -18.08 -32.59
CA GLN A 951 2.35 -18.20 -34.03
C GLN A 951 1.09 -18.14 -34.92
N GLY A 952 0.31 -17.06 -34.79
CA GLY A 952 -0.92 -16.82 -35.56
C GLY A 952 -2.07 -17.78 -35.23
N ARG A 953 -2.01 -18.46 -34.08
CA ARG A 953 -2.97 -19.47 -33.61
C ARG A 953 -3.19 -19.32 -32.11
N LEU A 954 -4.17 -20.04 -31.57
CA LEU A 954 -4.45 -20.09 -30.14
C LEU A 954 -3.77 -21.31 -29.50
N LEU A 955 -3.12 -21.10 -28.37
CA LEU A 955 -2.62 -22.14 -27.49
C LEU A 955 -3.52 -22.20 -26.23
N ALA A 956 -4.00 -23.39 -25.87
CA ALA A 956 -4.89 -23.59 -24.74
C ALA A 956 -4.40 -24.73 -23.83
N GLY A 957 -4.39 -24.47 -22.52
CA GLY A 957 -4.13 -25.46 -21.48
C GLY A 957 -5.46 -25.97 -20.90
N ILE A 958 -5.77 -27.24 -21.14
CA ILE A 958 -7.02 -27.89 -20.72
C ILE A 958 -6.66 -29.12 -19.89
N GLY A 959 -6.87 -29.03 -18.57
CA GLY A 959 -6.39 -30.07 -17.65
C GLY A 959 -4.87 -30.22 -17.77
N LYS A 960 -4.41 -31.41 -18.16
CA LYS A 960 -2.99 -31.74 -18.40
C LYS A 960 -2.54 -31.53 -19.84
N ASP A 961 -3.49 -31.32 -20.75
CA ASP A 961 -3.26 -31.25 -22.19
C ASP A 961 -2.96 -29.82 -22.64
N LEU A 962 -1.86 -29.66 -23.38
CA LEU A 962 -1.58 -28.47 -24.16
C LEU A 962 -2.07 -28.66 -25.59
N ARG A 963 -2.92 -27.76 -26.09
CA ARG A 963 -3.54 -27.86 -27.42
C ARG A 963 -3.34 -26.60 -28.24
N ILE A 964 -3.08 -26.77 -29.53
CA ILE A 964 -3.07 -25.68 -30.52
C ILE A 964 -4.41 -25.70 -31.26
N TYR A 965 -5.07 -24.56 -31.34
CA TYR A 965 -6.31 -24.31 -32.06
C TYR A 965 -6.11 -23.26 -33.14
N ASP A 966 -6.90 -23.38 -34.19
CA ASP A 966 -7.04 -22.38 -35.25
C ASP A 966 -8.52 -21.98 -35.37
N LEU A 967 -8.80 -20.80 -35.90
CA LEU A 967 -10.15 -20.27 -35.99
C LEU A 967 -10.93 -20.94 -37.12
N GLY A 968 -12.06 -21.55 -36.79
CA GLY A 968 -13.02 -22.07 -37.75
C GLY A 968 -14.33 -21.27 -37.73
N MET A 969 -15.17 -21.44 -38.76
CA MET A 969 -16.42 -20.68 -38.89
C MET A 969 -17.46 -20.95 -37.78
N ARG A 970 -17.44 -22.13 -37.17
CA ARG A 970 -18.44 -22.56 -36.16
C ARG A 970 -17.83 -22.97 -34.81
N GLN A 971 -16.54 -23.30 -34.81
CA GLN A 971 -15.81 -23.79 -33.65
C GLN A 971 -14.30 -23.66 -33.91
N LEU A 972 -13.52 -23.68 -32.84
CA LEU A 972 -12.08 -23.78 -32.89
C LEU A 972 -11.65 -25.19 -33.34
N LEU A 973 -10.68 -25.25 -34.26
CA LEU A 973 -10.21 -26.50 -34.86
C LEU A 973 -8.88 -26.91 -34.25
N ARG A 974 -8.85 -28.03 -33.52
CA ARG A 974 -7.62 -28.57 -32.92
C ARG A 974 -6.62 -28.97 -34.02
N LYS A 975 -5.40 -28.47 -33.93
CA LYS A 975 -4.29 -28.76 -34.86
C LYS A 975 -3.24 -29.67 -34.24
N ALA A 976 -2.90 -29.49 -32.98
CA ALA A 976 -1.94 -30.32 -32.25
C ALA A 976 -2.36 -30.48 -30.79
N GLN A 977 -1.91 -31.55 -30.15
CA GLN A 977 -2.07 -31.77 -28.72
C GLN A 977 -0.92 -32.60 -28.14
N SER A 978 -0.58 -32.36 -26.88
CA SER A 978 0.26 -33.24 -26.07
C SER A 978 -0.10 -33.10 -24.60
N GLU A 979 -0.03 -34.19 -23.85
CA GLU A 979 0.00 -34.14 -22.39
C GLU A 979 1.39 -33.63 -21.97
N VAL A 980 1.44 -32.56 -21.18
CA VAL A 980 2.71 -31.88 -20.85
C VAL A 980 2.82 -31.49 -19.38
N ALA A 981 1.71 -31.49 -18.64
CA ALA A 981 1.68 -31.13 -17.23
C ALA A 981 1.28 -32.34 -16.37
N PRO A 982 1.95 -32.59 -15.23
CA PRO A 982 1.62 -33.73 -14.37
C PRO A 982 0.21 -33.67 -13.74
N THR A 983 -0.25 -32.47 -13.40
CA THR A 983 -1.50 -32.27 -12.66
C THR A 983 -2.48 -31.41 -13.45
N MET A 984 -2.12 -30.17 -13.72
CA MET A 984 -3.00 -29.20 -14.36
C MET A 984 -2.27 -27.93 -14.79
N ILE A 985 -2.49 -27.51 -16.02
CA ILE A 985 -1.95 -26.27 -16.57
C ILE A 985 -2.71 -25.08 -15.98
N VAL A 986 -1.97 -24.10 -15.44
CA VAL A 986 -2.53 -22.84 -14.88
C VAL A 986 -1.96 -21.58 -15.52
N GLY A 987 -0.91 -21.70 -16.34
CA GLY A 987 -0.28 -20.57 -17.01
C GLY A 987 0.54 -21.00 -18.22
N LEU A 988 0.60 -20.14 -19.22
CA LEU A 988 1.34 -20.34 -20.46
C LEU A 988 2.13 -19.08 -20.82
N GLN A 989 3.37 -19.26 -21.26
CA GLN A 989 4.21 -18.21 -21.85
C GLN A 989 4.95 -18.77 -23.06
N THR A 990 5.38 -17.92 -23.99
CA THR A 990 6.10 -18.38 -25.18
C THR A 990 7.10 -17.36 -25.68
N GLN A 991 8.19 -17.84 -26.25
CA GLN A 991 9.14 -17.07 -27.04
C GLN A 991 9.61 -17.97 -28.19
N GLY A 992 9.46 -17.52 -29.44
CA GLY A 992 9.80 -18.33 -30.62
C GLY A 992 9.00 -19.64 -30.70
N SER A 993 9.70 -20.78 -30.72
CA SER A 993 9.11 -22.13 -30.74
C SER A 993 9.00 -22.76 -29.35
N ARG A 994 9.47 -22.07 -28.30
CA ARG A 994 9.48 -22.58 -26.93
C ARG A 994 8.26 -22.09 -26.17
N ILE A 995 7.65 -23.00 -25.45
CA ILE A 995 6.44 -22.80 -24.66
C ILE A 995 6.77 -23.18 -23.22
N ILE A 996 6.47 -22.30 -22.28
CA ILE A 996 6.56 -22.56 -20.85
C ILE A 996 5.17 -22.90 -20.34
N VAL A 997 5.05 -24.06 -19.74
CA VAL A 997 3.82 -24.57 -19.15
C VAL A 997 3.95 -24.52 -17.64
N SER A 998 3.04 -23.81 -16.98
CA SER A 998 2.98 -23.73 -15.53
C SER A 998 1.98 -24.76 -15.00
N ASP A 999 2.43 -25.69 -14.18
CA ASP A 999 1.58 -26.64 -13.46
C ASP A 999 1.14 -26.06 -12.10
N VAL A 1000 -0.07 -26.42 -11.67
CA VAL A 1000 -0.66 -25.97 -10.40
C VAL A 1000 0.14 -26.41 -9.17
N GLN A 1001 0.92 -27.50 -9.26
CA GLN A 1001 1.66 -28.12 -8.15
C GLN A 1001 3.12 -28.42 -8.50
N GLU A 1002 3.40 -28.91 -9.70
CA GLU A 1002 4.71 -29.41 -10.13
C GLU A 1002 5.52 -28.38 -10.93
N SER A 1003 5.48 -27.10 -10.51
CA SER A 1003 6.33 -26.03 -11.05
C SER A 1003 6.11 -25.79 -12.55
N ILE A 1004 7.19 -25.67 -13.34
CA ILE A 1004 7.14 -25.41 -14.79
C ILE A 1004 7.74 -26.56 -15.59
N THR A 1005 7.21 -26.75 -16.79
CA THR A 1005 7.73 -27.64 -17.83
C THR A 1005 7.95 -26.82 -19.09
N MET A 1006 9.13 -26.94 -19.72
CA MET A 1006 9.36 -26.33 -21.04
C MET A 1006 9.08 -27.33 -22.15
N VAL A 1007 8.34 -26.85 -23.14
CA VAL A 1007 7.87 -27.61 -24.29
C VAL A 1007 8.40 -26.92 -25.54
N VAL A 1008 8.94 -27.69 -26.47
CA VAL A 1008 9.33 -27.20 -27.79
C VAL A 1008 8.28 -27.60 -28.82
N TYR A 1009 7.90 -26.66 -29.69
CA TYR A 1009 7.03 -26.91 -30.83
C TYR A 1009 7.86 -27.15 -32.09
N LYS A 1010 7.73 -28.34 -32.68
CA LYS A 1010 8.37 -28.70 -33.95
C LYS A 1010 7.39 -28.48 -35.11
N PHE A 1011 7.57 -27.38 -35.84
CA PHE A 1011 6.64 -26.94 -36.89
C PHE A 1011 6.41 -27.98 -37.99
N GLN A 1012 7.47 -28.60 -38.51
CA GLN A 1012 7.37 -29.58 -39.61
C GLN A 1012 6.56 -30.83 -39.23
N GLU A 1013 6.66 -31.26 -37.97
CA GLU A 1013 5.96 -32.43 -37.45
C GLU A 1013 4.61 -32.07 -36.81
N ASN A 1014 4.36 -30.77 -36.58
CA ASN A 1014 3.23 -30.24 -35.82
C ASN A 1014 3.07 -30.93 -34.45
N ARG A 1015 4.20 -31.08 -33.74
CA ARG A 1015 4.30 -31.77 -32.44
C ARG A 1015 4.77 -30.84 -31.34
N LEU A 1016 4.25 -31.10 -30.15
CA LEU A 1016 4.65 -30.47 -28.88
C LEU A 1016 5.44 -31.51 -28.09
N ILE A 1017 6.66 -31.19 -27.66
CA ILE A 1017 7.55 -32.13 -26.98
C ILE A 1017 8.08 -31.50 -25.68
N PRO A 1018 7.70 -32.02 -24.49
CA PRO A 1018 8.30 -31.59 -23.23
C PRO A 1018 9.73 -32.12 -23.13
N PHE A 1019 10.70 -31.26 -22.83
CA PHE A 1019 12.12 -31.64 -22.83
C PHE A 1019 12.85 -31.32 -21.52
N VAL A 1020 12.31 -30.41 -20.69
CA VAL A 1020 12.91 -30.06 -19.39
C VAL A 1020 11.83 -29.66 -18.38
N ASP A 1021 11.98 -30.10 -17.14
CA ASP A 1021 11.07 -29.81 -16.02
C ASP A 1021 11.84 -29.48 -14.71
N ASP A 1022 11.14 -28.97 -13.70
CA ASP A 1022 11.76 -28.62 -12.41
C ASP A 1022 12.05 -29.86 -11.53
N THR A 1023 12.84 -29.69 -10.48
CA THR A 1023 13.21 -30.72 -9.50
C THR A 1023 12.33 -30.72 -8.24
N VAL A 1024 11.65 -29.60 -7.97
CA VAL A 1024 10.85 -29.39 -6.75
C VAL A 1024 9.43 -29.00 -7.11
N ALA A 1025 8.48 -29.42 -6.28
CA ALA A 1025 7.10 -28.97 -6.40
C ALA A 1025 6.98 -27.48 -6.06
N ARG A 1026 6.33 -26.72 -6.93
CA ARG A 1026 5.99 -25.30 -6.74
C ARG A 1026 4.55 -25.10 -7.14
N TRP A 1027 3.77 -24.54 -6.21
CA TRP A 1027 2.35 -24.29 -6.42
C TRP A 1027 2.15 -23.00 -7.21
N THR A 1028 2.46 -23.07 -8.51
CA THR A 1028 2.65 -21.90 -9.37
C THR A 1028 1.38 -21.06 -9.46
N SER A 1029 1.53 -19.75 -9.20
CA SER A 1029 0.45 -18.77 -9.30
C SER A 1029 0.62 -17.83 -10.50
N CYS A 1030 1.86 -17.46 -10.83
CA CYS A 1030 2.20 -16.62 -11.97
C CYS A 1030 3.61 -16.91 -12.51
N THR A 1031 3.82 -16.66 -13.80
CA THR A 1031 5.12 -16.84 -14.47
C THR A 1031 5.33 -15.81 -15.58
N THR A 1032 6.59 -15.46 -15.83
CA THR A 1032 7.02 -14.65 -16.98
C THR A 1032 8.36 -15.17 -17.50
N MET A 1033 8.54 -15.11 -18.83
CA MET A 1033 9.86 -15.34 -19.42
C MET A 1033 10.71 -14.07 -19.24
N VAL A 1034 11.91 -14.22 -18.68
CA VAL A 1034 12.88 -13.12 -18.54
C VAL A 1034 13.72 -13.02 -19.81
N ASP A 1035 14.11 -14.19 -20.31
CA ASP A 1035 14.76 -14.44 -21.60
C ASP A 1035 14.30 -15.81 -22.13
N TYR A 1036 14.94 -16.29 -23.19
CA TYR A 1036 14.57 -17.55 -23.86
C TYR A 1036 14.80 -18.82 -23.02
N GLU A 1037 15.68 -18.76 -22.02
CA GLU A 1037 16.06 -19.91 -21.18
C GLU A 1037 15.61 -19.78 -19.73
N THR A 1038 15.32 -18.55 -19.28
CA THR A 1038 15.11 -18.18 -17.89
C THR A 1038 13.68 -17.74 -17.66
N VAL A 1039 13.01 -18.40 -16.72
CA VAL A 1039 11.63 -18.13 -16.31
C VAL A 1039 11.64 -17.66 -14.86
N ALA A 1040 10.98 -16.54 -14.61
CA ALA A 1040 10.65 -16.08 -13.27
C ALA A 1040 9.21 -16.48 -12.92
N GLY A 1041 8.97 -16.83 -11.67
CA GLY A 1041 7.63 -17.18 -11.22
C GLY A 1041 7.43 -16.98 -9.73
N GLY A 1042 6.16 -17.05 -9.34
CA GLY A 1042 5.72 -17.04 -7.96
C GLY A 1042 4.85 -18.25 -7.62
N ASP A 1043 4.74 -18.54 -6.34
CA ASP A 1043 3.87 -19.61 -5.85
C ASP A 1043 2.92 -19.19 -4.73
N LYS A 1044 1.89 -20.01 -4.52
CA LYS A 1044 0.84 -19.81 -3.50
C LYS A 1044 1.39 -19.65 -2.07
N PHE A 1045 2.60 -20.11 -1.81
CA PHE A 1045 3.20 -20.03 -0.48
C PHE A 1045 4.00 -18.75 -0.24
N GLY A 1046 4.04 -17.81 -1.20
CA GLY A 1046 4.69 -16.52 -1.03
C GLY A 1046 6.18 -16.52 -1.42
N ASN A 1047 6.58 -17.38 -2.35
CA ASN A 1047 7.95 -17.40 -2.86
C ASN A 1047 8.04 -16.83 -4.28
N LEU A 1048 9.18 -16.23 -4.58
CA LEU A 1048 9.63 -15.82 -5.91
C LEU A 1048 10.86 -16.62 -6.30
N TRP A 1049 10.95 -17.04 -7.55
CA TRP A 1049 12.04 -17.88 -8.03
C TRP A 1049 12.36 -17.61 -9.50
N LEU A 1050 13.63 -17.86 -9.87
CA LEU A 1050 14.10 -17.88 -11.26
C LEU A 1050 14.69 -19.26 -11.57
N LEU A 1051 14.16 -19.91 -12.60
CA LEU A 1051 14.62 -21.19 -13.12
C LEU A 1051 15.21 -21.00 -14.51
N ARG A 1052 16.30 -21.69 -14.82
CA ARG A 1052 16.95 -21.62 -16.13
C ARG A 1052 17.15 -23.00 -16.74
N CYS A 1053 16.87 -23.12 -18.02
CA CYS A 1053 17.19 -24.30 -18.81
C CYS A 1053 18.72 -24.46 -18.95
N PRO A 1054 19.29 -25.65 -18.73
CA PRO A 1054 20.68 -25.92 -19.06
C PRO A 1054 20.96 -25.66 -20.55
N ALA A 1055 22.08 -25.02 -20.86
CA ALA A 1055 22.43 -24.62 -22.23
C ALA A 1055 22.42 -25.80 -23.22
N LYS A 1056 23.01 -26.94 -22.83
CA LYS A 1056 23.04 -28.15 -23.68
C LYS A 1056 21.63 -28.64 -24.04
N ALA A 1057 20.73 -28.72 -23.06
CA ALA A 1057 19.34 -29.14 -23.27
C ALA A 1057 18.58 -28.11 -24.13
N SER A 1058 18.89 -26.82 -23.96
CA SER A 1058 18.32 -25.72 -24.74
C SER A 1058 18.71 -25.83 -26.23
N GLU A 1059 19.98 -26.12 -26.52
CA GLU A 1059 20.50 -26.31 -27.89
C GLU A 1059 19.89 -27.55 -28.55
N GLU A 1060 19.93 -28.72 -27.89
CA GLU A 1060 19.38 -29.98 -28.41
C GLU A 1060 17.87 -29.89 -28.69
N ALA A 1061 17.12 -29.14 -27.87
CA ALA A 1061 15.70 -28.92 -28.06
C ALA A 1061 15.38 -28.16 -29.36
N ASP A 1062 16.25 -27.24 -29.79
CA ASP A 1062 16.00 -26.36 -30.92
C ASP A 1062 16.55 -26.92 -32.25
N GLU A 1063 17.46 -27.90 -32.20
CA GLU A 1063 18.03 -28.56 -33.38
C GLU A 1063 16.99 -29.07 -34.39
N GLU A 1064 17.22 -28.82 -35.69
CA GLU A 1064 16.34 -29.31 -36.75
C GLU A 1064 16.42 -30.84 -36.86
N GLY A 1065 15.27 -31.51 -36.90
CA GLY A 1065 15.20 -32.98 -36.94
C GLY A 1065 15.41 -33.68 -35.60
N SER A 1066 15.64 -32.96 -34.49
CA SER A 1066 15.81 -33.56 -33.15
C SER A 1066 14.51 -34.09 -32.52
N GLY A 1067 13.34 -33.91 -33.16
CA GLY A 1067 12.04 -34.32 -32.61
C GLY A 1067 11.97 -35.79 -32.23
N ALA A 1068 12.48 -36.69 -33.09
CA ALA A 1068 12.53 -38.12 -32.80
C ALA A 1068 13.50 -38.46 -31.66
N HIS A 1069 14.63 -37.75 -31.55
CA HIS A 1069 15.60 -37.93 -30.47
C HIS A 1069 14.99 -37.58 -29.12
N LEU A 1070 14.39 -36.39 -29.00
CA LEU A 1070 13.77 -35.89 -27.77
C LEU A 1070 12.63 -36.80 -27.27
N LEU A 1071 11.85 -37.38 -28.19
CA LEU A 1071 10.76 -38.30 -27.85
C LEU A 1071 11.24 -39.65 -27.29
N HIS A 1072 12.43 -40.10 -27.69
CA HIS A 1072 13.00 -41.38 -27.27
C HIS A 1072 14.02 -41.25 -26.14
N GLU A 1073 14.28 -40.03 -25.70
CA GLU A 1073 15.21 -39.78 -24.61
C GLU A 1073 14.66 -40.33 -23.29
N ARG A 1074 15.55 -40.87 -22.46
CA ARG A 1074 15.16 -41.57 -21.24
C ARG A 1074 14.64 -40.56 -20.22
N GLN A 1075 13.38 -40.74 -19.81
CA GLN A 1075 12.79 -39.99 -18.70
C GLN A 1075 13.66 -40.11 -17.44
N TYR A 1076 13.89 -38.98 -16.78
CA TYR A 1076 14.54 -38.90 -15.48
C TYR A 1076 13.48 -38.61 -14.42
N LEU A 1077 13.54 -39.25 -13.23
CA LEU A 1077 12.59 -39.05 -12.11
C LEU A 1077 11.09 -39.02 -12.51
N ALA A 1078 10.68 -39.88 -13.45
CA ALA A 1078 9.31 -39.93 -13.97
C ALA A 1078 8.77 -38.60 -14.57
N GLY A 1079 9.67 -37.72 -15.02
CA GLY A 1079 9.34 -36.48 -15.72
C GLY A 1079 10.14 -36.34 -17.02
N ALA A 1080 10.53 -35.12 -17.36
CA ALA A 1080 11.29 -34.85 -18.59
C ALA A 1080 12.74 -35.40 -18.53
N PRO A 1081 13.44 -35.50 -19.68
CA PRO A 1081 14.82 -35.97 -19.72
C PRO A 1081 15.81 -35.08 -18.95
N HIS A 1082 15.60 -33.76 -18.98
CA HIS A 1082 16.48 -32.78 -18.35
C HIS A 1082 15.80 -32.04 -17.20
N ARG A 1083 16.62 -31.41 -16.34
CA ARG A 1083 16.13 -30.63 -15.19
C ARG A 1083 16.55 -29.17 -15.23
N LEU A 1084 15.64 -28.31 -14.80
CA LEU A 1084 15.89 -26.88 -14.64
C LEU A 1084 16.88 -26.60 -13.50
N THR A 1085 17.66 -25.55 -13.66
CA THR A 1085 18.59 -25.08 -12.63
C THR A 1085 18.02 -23.84 -11.94
N LEU A 1086 17.97 -23.87 -10.61
CA LEU A 1086 17.54 -22.73 -9.79
C LEU A 1086 18.61 -21.61 -9.80
N MET A 1087 18.27 -20.46 -10.36
CA MET A 1087 19.13 -19.27 -10.41
C MET A 1087 18.94 -18.40 -9.16
N ALA A 1088 17.69 -18.07 -8.83
CA ALA A 1088 17.36 -17.25 -7.67
C ALA A 1088 16.13 -17.76 -6.93
N HIS A 1089 16.08 -17.51 -5.62
CA HIS A 1089 14.92 -17.81 -4.77
C HIS A 1089 14.84 -16.81 -3.61
N ASN A 1090 13.65 -16.32 -3.33
CA ASN A 1090 13.38 -15.40 -2.23
C ASN A 1090 11.96 -15.58 -1.69
N TYR A 1091 11.79 -15.49 -0.38
CA TYR A 1091 10.47 -15.48 0.26
C TYR A 1091 9.99 -14.05 0.50
N SER A 1092 8.85 -13.69 -0.11
CA SER A 1092 8.22 -12.37 -0.01
C SER A 1092 7.13 -12.26 1.06
N GLN A 1093 6.70 -13.39 1.65
CA GLN A 1093 5.53 -13.54 2.54
C GLN A 1093 4.18 -13.32 1.88
N ASP A 1094 4.02 -12.27 1.08
CA ASP A 1094 2.83 -12.07 0.25
C ASP A 1094 2.84 -13.03 -0.96
N ILE A 1095 1.66 -13.45 -1.41
CA ILE A 1095 1.46 -14.44 -2.48
C ILE A 1095 1.54 -13.73 -3.83
N PRO A 1096 2.54 -13.98 -4.69
CA PRO A 1096 2.63 -13.33 -5.99
C PRO A 1096 1.48 -13.79 -6.91
N MET A 1097 0.70 -12.85 -7.42
CA MET A 1097 -0.45 -13.10 -8.31
C MET A 1097 -0.14 -12.74 -9.77
N SER A 1098 0.79 -11.81 -9.99
CA SER A 1098 1.33 -11.47 -11.30
C SER A 1098 2.83 -11.17 -11.21
N ILE A 1099 3.53 -11.38 -12.32
CA ILE A 1099 4.94 -11.02 -12.48
C ILE A 1099 5.20 -10.70 -13.96
N GLN A 1100 5.95 -9.64 -14.23
CA GLN A 1100 6.30 -9.21 -15.58
C GLN A 1100 7.67 -8.52 -15.60
N LYS A 1101 8.40 -8.70 -16.70
CA LYS A 1101 9.61 -7.91 -16.98
C LYS A 1101 9.19 -6.60 -17.63
N THR A 1102 9.61 -5.46 -17.08
CA THR A 1102 9.22 -4.14 -17.57
C THR A 1102 10.24 -3.05 -17.20
N ASN A 1103 10.02 -1.83 -17.68
CA ASN A 1103 10.76 -0.62 -17.31
C ASN A 1103 9.79 0.35 -16.63
N LEU A 1104 10.12 0.85 -15.44
CA LEU A 1104 9.26 1.78 -14.69
C LEU A 1104 9.67 3.25 -14.81
N VAL A 1105 10.86 3.51 -15.36
CA VAL A 1105 11.44 4.85 -15.52
C VAL A 1105 12.00 4.97 -16.93
N ALA A 1106 11.79 6.11 -17.59
CA ALA A 1106 12.41 6.39 -18.88
C ALA A 1106 13.95 6.33 -18.78
N GLY A 1107 14.59 5.51 -19.61
CA GLY A 1107 16.04 5.27 -19.55
C GLY A 1107 16.49 4.42 -18.36
N GLY A 1108 15.55 3.93 -17.55
CA GLY A 1108 15.78 2.96 -16.50
C GLY A 1108 16.10 1.57 -17.05
N ARG A 1109 16.42 0.64 -16.15
CA ARG A 1109 16.73 -0.74 -16.50
C ARG A 1109 15.50 -1.64 -16.39
N ASP A 1110 15.52 -2.70 -17.19
CA ASP A 1110 14.56 -3.80 -17.05
C ASP A 1110 14.59 -4.32 -15.61
N CYS A 1111 13.43 -4.36 -14.97
CA CYS A 1111 13.20 -4.97 -13.67
C CYS A 1111 12.05 -5.97 -13.75
N LEU A 1112 11.98 -6.88 -12.79
CA LEU A 1112 10.81 -7.75 -12.63
C LEU A 1112 9.86 -7.09 -11.64
N LEU A 1113 8.74 -6.55 -12.13
CA LEU A 1113 7.64 -6.10 -11.28
C LEU A 1113 6.74 -7.30 -10.97
N TRP A 1114 6.38 -7.45 -9.70
CA TRP A 1114 5.43 -8.46 -9.25
C TRP A 1114 4.37 -7.85 -8.33
N SER A 1115 3.18 -8.44 -8.34
CA SER A 1115 2.08 -8.04 -7.47
C SER A 1115 1.74 -9.15 -6.48
N GLY A 1116 1.55 -8.80 -5.21
CA GLY A 1116 1.17 -9.72 -4.15
C GLY A 1116 -0.32 -9.60 -3.79
N LEU A 1117 -0.93 -10.71 -3.40
CA LEU A 1117 -2.36 -10.80 -3.08
C LEU A 1117 -2.79 -9.76 -2.03
N GLN A 1118 -1.98 -9.50 -1.01
CA GLN A 1118 -2.29 -8.56 0.07
C GLN A 1118 -2.16 -7.07 -0.34
N GLY A 1119 -1.84 -6.79 -1.61
CA GLY A 1119 -1.68 -5.43 -2.16
C GLY A 1119 -0.23 -5.01 -2.39
N THR A 1120 0.74 -5.90 -2.18
CA THR A 1120 2.15 -5.58 -2.38
C THR A 1120 2.44 -5.33 -3.85
N LEU A 1121 3.20 -4.28 -4.16
CA LEU A 1121 3.86 -4.12 -5.45
C LEU A 1121 5.36 -4.11 -5.20
N GLY A 1122 6.05 -5.16 -5.64
CA GLY A 1122 7.48 -5.31 -5.43
C GLY A 1122 8.23 -5.41 -6.75
N ILE A 1123 9.53 -5.11 -6.70
CA ILE A 1123 10.43 -5.21 -7.85
C ILE A 1123 11.68 -6.01 -7.50
N LEU A 1124 12.22 -6.72 -8.50
CA LEU A 1124 13.54 -7.31 -8.47
C LEU A 1124 14.41 -6.62 -9.52
N ILE A 1125 15.45 -5.92 -9.06
CA ILE A 1125 16.35 -5.12 -9.90
C ILE A 1125 17.66 -5.89 -10.11
N PRO A 1126 18.11 -6.11 -11.35
CA PRO A 1126 19.42 -6.70 -11.60
C PRO A 1126 20.56 -5.70 -11.32
N PHE A 1127 21.61 -6.15 -10.64
CA PHE A 1127 22.79 -5.31 -10.36
C PHE A 1127 23.58 -4.95 -11.62
N VAL A 1128 24.25 -3.79 -11.57
CA VAL A 1128 25.11 -3.28 -12.64
C VAL A 1128 26.47 -3.96 -12.65
N SER A 1129 27.08 -4.03 -11.47
CA SER A 1129 28.45 -4.43 -11.28
C SER A 1129 28.53 -5.40 -10.12
N ARG A 1130 29.57 -6.23 -10.13
CA ARG A 1130 29.85 -7.13 -9.02
C ARG A 1130 30.20 -6.38 -7.73
N GLU A 1131 30.83 -5.22 -7.86
CA GLU A 1131 31.16 -4.34 -6.73
C GLU A 1131 29.90 -3.87 -6.00
N ASP A 1132 28.82 -3.55 -6.74
CA ASP A 1132 27.54 -3.21 -6.12
C ASP A 1132 26.92 -4.41 -5.39
N VAL A 1133 27.01 -5.62 -5.96
CA VAL A 1133 26.56 -6.85 -5.29
C VAL A 1133 27.30 -7.03 -3.97
N ASP A 1134 28.63 -6.97 -3.99
CA ASP A 1134 29.46 -7.18 -2.80
C ASP A 1134 29.19 -6.09 -1.75
N PHE A 1135 29.01 -4.84 -2.18
CA PHE A 1135 28.64 -3.72 -1.30
C PHE A 1135 27.29 -3.96 -0.61
N PHE A 1136 26.22 -4.19 -1.37
CA PHE A 1136 24.88 -4.36 -0.80
C PHE A 1136 24.76 -5.65 0.01
N GLN A 1137 25.47 -6.71 -0.38
CA GLN A 1137 25.49 -7.96 0.39
C GLN A 1137 26.19 -7.78 1.74
N THR A 1138 27.25 -6.97 1.80
CA THR A 1138 27.96 -6.68 3.05
C THR A 1138 27.12 -5.74 3.93
N LEU A 1139 26.52 -4.70 3.34
CA LEU A 1139 25.57 -3.82 4.02
C LEU A 1139 24.41 -4.61 4.65
N GLU A 1140 23.79 -5.52 3.89
CA GLU A 1140 22.72 -6.39 4.39
C GLU A 1140 23.18 -7.23 5.59
N GLN A 1141 24.42 -7.77 5.56
CA GLN A 1141 24.97 -8.55 6.68
C GLN A 1141 25.12 -7.73 7.96
N HIS A 1142 25.62 -6.49 7.86
CA HIS A 1142 25.71 -5.59 9.01
C HIS A 1142 24.31 -5.26 9.55
N LEU A 1143 23.36 -4.93 8.68
CA LEU A 1143 22.00 -4.58 9.08
C LEU A 1143 21.25 -5.72 9.75
N ARG A 1144 21.46 -6.97 9.33
CA ARG A 1144 20.90 -8.14 10.01
C ARG A 1144 21.33 -8.25 11.47
N SER A 1145 22.50 -7.71 11.82
CA SER A 1145 23.06 -7.75 13.17
C SER A 1145 22.67 -6.51 13.97
N GLU A 1146 22.74 -5.32 13.35
CA GLU A 1146 22.54 -4.03 14.01
C GLU A 1146 21.07 -3.59 14.10
N ASP A 1147 20.23 -4.01 13.14
CA ASP A 1147 18.78 -3.77 13.12
C ASP A 1147 18.01 -5.10 12.93
N PRO A 1148 18.08 -6.00 13.93
CA PRO A 1148 17.43 -7.30 13.82
C PRO A 1148 15.90 -7.16 13.77
N PRO A 1149 15.19 -8.06 13.06
CA PRO A 1149 13.73 -8.02 12.94
C PRO A 1149 12.99 -7.85 14.27
N LEU A 1150 12.01 -6.94 14.28
CA LEU A 1150 11.33 -6.49 15.50
C LEU A 1150 10.71 -7.65 16.29
N ALA A 1151 10.00 -8.56 15.61
CA ALA A 1151 9.35 -9.73 16.21
C ALA A 1151 10.30 -10.88 16.59
N GLY A 1152 11.62 -10.62 16.54
CA GLY A 1152 12.67 -11.57 16.91
C GLY A 1152 12.88 -12.68 15.89
N ARG A 1153 12.42 -12.53 14.65
CA ARG A 1153 12.72 -13.47 13.56
C ARG A 1153 14.19 -13.29 13.12
N ASP A 1154 14.81 -14.36 12.63
CA ASP A 1154 16.09 -14.24 11.93
C ASP A 1154 15.79 -13.90 10.46
N HIS A 1155 16.35 -12.79 9.97
CA HIS A 1155 16.09 -12.28 8.64
C HIS A 1155 16.47 -13.27 7.52
N LEU A 1156 17.63 -13.91 7.63
CA LEU A 1156 18.11 -14.85 6.62
C LEU A 1156 17.23 -16.10 6.58
N ILE A 1157 16.83 -16.61 7.76
CA ILE A 1157 15.92 -17.76 7.88
C ILE A 1157 14.50 -17.39 7.43
N TYR A 1158 14.07 -16.14 7.61
CA TYR A 1158 12.79 -15.63 7.09
C TYR A 1158 12.77 -15.62 5.56
N ARG A 1159 13.76 -14.99 4.91
CA ARG A 1159 13.87 -14.98 3.44
C ARG A 1159 14.14 -16.38 2.85
N SER A 1160 14.54 -17.33 3.70
CA SER A 1160 14.76 -18.75 3.40
C SER A 1160 13.64 -19.67 3.92
N TYR A 1161 12.40 -19.18 4.00
CA TYR A 1161 11.32 -19.87 4.72
C TYR A 1161 11.10 -21.32 4.27
N TYR A 1162 11.03 -21.54 2.95
CA TYR A 1162 10.82 -22.86 2.34
C TYR A 1162 12.10 -23.40 1.68
N VAL A 1163 12.75 -22.57 0.86
CA VAL A 1163 14.03 -22.88 0.20
C VAL A 1163 15.04 -21.79 0.56
N PRO A 1164 16.32 -22.12 0.79
CA PRO A 1164 17.36 -21.13 1.07
C PRO A 1164 17.41 -20.00 0.05
N VAL A 1165 17.53 -18.76 0.54
CA VAL A 1165 17.68 -17.59 -0.32
C VAL A 1165 18.90 -17.76 -1.23
N LYS A 1166 18.71 -17.44 -2.51
CA LYS A 1166 19.76 -17.52 -3.54
C LYS A 1166 19.64 -16.35 -4.49
N GLY A 1167 20.76 -15.66 -4.73
CA GLY A 1167 20.85 -14.61 -5.76
C GLY A 1167 19.97 -13.37 -5.51
N VAL A 1168 19.45 -13.15 -4.30
CA VAL A 1168 18.62 -12.00 -3.96
C VAL A 1168 19.15 -11.33 -2.69
N ILE A 1169 19.29 -10.01 -2.73
CA ILE A 1169 19.59 -9.15 -1.57
C ILE A 1169 18.31 -8.39 -1.22
N ASP A 1170 17.98 -8.33 0.08
CA ASP A 1170 16.79 -7.63 0.56
C ASP A 1170 17.03 -6.12 0.70
N GLY A 1171 16.53 -5.36 -0.26
CA GLY A 1171 16.63 -3.90 -0.26
C GLY A 1171 15.74 -3.21 0.77
N ASP A 1172 14.61 -3.83 1.16
CA ASP A 1172 13.74 -3.27 2.19
C ASP A 1172 14.45 -3.23 3.55
N LEU A 1173 15.34 -4.19 3.82
CA LEU A 1173 16.25 -4.13 4.98
C LEU A 1173 17.32 -3.07 4.78
N CYS A 1174 17.97 -3.01 3.61
CA CYS A 1174 19.00 -2.02 3.31
C CYS A 1174 18.55 -0.58 3.50
N GLU A 1175 17.32 -0.23 3.09
CA GLU A 1175 16.78 1.13 3.22
C GLU A 1175 16.59 1.59 4.66
N ARG A 1176 16.48 0.64 5.60
CA ARG A 1176 16.40 0.95 7.05
C ARG A 1176 17.71 1.45 7.63
N TYR A 1177 18.83 1.39 6.89
CA TYR A 1177 20.07 2.05 7.26
C TYR A 1177 19.85 3.54 7.61
N THR A 1178 18.94 4.21 6.91
CA THR A 1178 18.64 5.64 7.15
C THR A 1178 18.02 5.90 8.53
N LEU A 1179 17.36 4.89 9.12
CA LEU A 1179 16.69 4.95 10.41
C LEU A 1179 17.62 4.64 11.59
N LEU A 1180 18.86 4.18 11.32
CA LEU A 1180 19.83 3.88 12.36
C LEU A 1180 20.30 5.14 13.08
N PRO A 1181 20.67 5.03 14.37
CA PRO A 1181 21.35 6.13 15.05
C PRO A 1181 22.74 6.39 14.45
N THR A 1182 23.23 7.63 14.59
CA THR A 1182 24.44 8.12 13.90
C THR A 1182 25.71 7.32 14.21
N ASP A 1183 25.87 6.84 15.45
CA ASP A 1183 26.99 5.99 15.87
C ASP A 1183 27.03 4.67 15.07
N LYS A 1184 25.87 4.04 14.89
CA LYS A 1184 25.74 2.82 14.09
C LYS A 1184 25.96 3.07 12.60
N LYS A 1185 25.46 4.19 12.07
CA LYS A 1185 25.74 4.60 10.69
C LYS A 1185 27.25 4.74 10.45
N GLN A 1186 27.96 5.42 11.34
CA GLN A 1186 29.41 5.65 11.26
C GLN A 1186 30.20 4.33 11.40
N MET A 1187 29.77 3.43 12.29
CA MET A 1187 30.40 2.11 12.44
C MET A 1187 30.33 1.31 11.13
N ILE A 1188 29.14 1.17 10.55
CA ILE A 1188 28.93 0.44 9.28
C ILE A 1188 29.68 1.14 8.14
N ALA A 1189 29.69 2.48 8.13
CA ALA A 1189 30.43 3.26 7.14
C ALA A 1189 31.94 2.98 7.20
N GLY A 1190 32.50 2.92 8.40
CA GLY A 1190 33.90 2.54 8.62
C GLY A 1190 34.21 1.11 8.17
N GLU A 1191 33.32 0.14 8.43
CA GLU A 1191 33.52 -1.25 8.00
C GLU A 1191 33.38 -1.45 6.47
N LEU A 1192 32.60 -0.61 5.80
CA LEU A 1192 32.43 -0.61 4.35
C LEU A 1192 33.48 0.24 3.62
N ASP A 1193 34.39 0.93 4.33
CA ASP A 1193 35.33 1.91 3.78
C ASP A 1193 34.63 2.98 2.92
N ARG A 1194 33.49 3.51 3.40
CA ARG A 1194 32.66 4.50 2.69
C ARG A 1194 32.16 5.56 3.67
N SER A 1195 31.75 6.72 3.16
CA SER A 1195 31.07 7.72 4.00
C SER A 1195 29.60 7.36 4.20
N VAL A 1196 28.99 7.85 5.29
CA VAL A 1196 27.54 7.68 5.54
C VAL A 1196 26.71 8.19 4.36
N ARG A 1197 27.07 9.35 3.82
CA ARG A 1197 26.37 9.97 2.68
C ARG A 1197 26.51 9.16 1.40
N GLU A 1198 27.67 8.53 1.19
CA GLU A 1198 27.86 7.67 0.04
C GLU A 1198 26.99 6.42 0.10
N ILE A 1199 26.83 5.81 1.30
CA ILE A 1199 25.93 4.68 1.52
C ILE A 1199 24.47 5.09 1.23
N GLU A 1200 24.00 6.19 1.83
CA GLU A 1200 22.64 6.71 1.61
C GLU A 1200 22.40 7.06 0.13
N ARG A 1201 23.42 7.59 -0.56
CA ARG A 1201 23.36 7.87 -2.00
C ARG A 1201 23.22 6.57 -2.81
N LYS A 1202 24.02 5.53 -2.54
CA LYS A 1202 23.94 4.26 -3.28
C LYS A 1202 22.59 3.57 -3.08
N ILE A 1203 22.04 3.57 -1.87
CA ILE A 1203 20.70 3.05 -1.57
C ILE A 1203 19.62 3.82 -2.36
N SER A 1204 19.69 5.15 -2.38
CA SER A 1204 18.72 5.97 -3.11
C SER A 1204 18.87 5.84 -4.64
N ASP A 1205 20.10 5.69 -5.15
CA ASP A 1205 20.39 5.57 -6.59
C ASP A 1205 19.80 4.31 -7.21
N ILE A 1206 19.96 3.14 -6.54
CA ILE A 1206 19.45 1.87 -7.09
C ILE A 1206 17.92 1.90 -7.25
N ARG A 1207 17.20 2.53 -6.31
CA ARG A 1207 15.75 2.75 -6.40
C ARG A 1207 15.43 3.71 -7.54
N THR A 1208 15.93 4.95 -7.48
CA THR A 1208 15.53 6.03 -8.42
C THR A 1208 15.93 5.79 -9.88
N ARG A 1209 16.94 4.95 -10.15
CA ARG A 1209 17.34 4.57 -11.51
C ARG A 1209 16.45 3.50 -12.15
N SER A 1210 15.75 2.72 -11.33
CA SER A 1210 14.98 1.56 -11.82
C SER A 1210 13.49 1.66 -11.52
N ALA A 1211 13.12 2.47 -10.52
CA ALA A 1211 11.78 2.67 -10.00
C ALA A 1211 11.71 4.01 -9.23
N TYR A 1212 10.78 4.13 -8.29
CA TYR A 1212 10.50 5.32 -7.48
C TYR A 1212 10.17 5.01 -6.03
#